data_AF-A0AAN9ERE2-F1
#
_entry.id   AF-A0AAN9ERE2-F1
#
_cell.length_a   1.000
_cell.length_b   1.000
_cell.length_c   1.000
_cell.angle_alpha   90.00
_cell.angle_beta   90.00
_cell.angle_gamma   90.00
#
_symmetry.space_group_name_H-M   'P 1'
#
loop_
_entity.id
_entity.type
_entity.pdbx_description
1 polymer ?
#
loop_
_entity_poly.entity_id
_entity_poly.type
_entity_poly.pdbx_seq_one_letter_code
_entity_poly.pdbx_strand_id
1 'polypeptide(L)'
;MYWVPELPAVDLFVTTADPVLEPPIITVNTVLSLLAVDYPANKLACYVSDDGCSPLNLYALLEASKFAKLWVPFCKKYNVQLRAPFRYFSDAANTRSEGDSPEFNQQWLQMKDMYDNLNHKIEDVTRKSTLLPLDGELAVFSNIDRRNHPTIIKVVLENKEGLQGPFYAGTNTFHRRNAIYGLYPDEIENERKGLSPITAEKILMQQFGSSKEFLKSAACAFEGSAHSSSDISPSNFIEAAIQVSDCAYENGTSWGQEFGWVYGSISEDVPTGLNMQRKGWRSVSCTPDPIAFTGCAPGDFLSSMVQQKRWGSGLTVVFFSKHYSPIMCILFGKVQLRAGLSYCWLTNWGLRSPFEVIYAALPVYCIITNTSFLPQGLGLWIHVAVAMIYSIHSLLEHHALGLSTRHWWNNQRMITIRTTSAWFIGFLSAMIKLSGISDIVFEITQKEKPTSSAHDAVDATKAGRFTFDKSPVFVAGTTILLLQLTALFIKFMGLQPPPTSTQSGNGSGVGELICSTYLVVCYWPYLKGLFARGKYGIPLSTIFKSTAISVVFMLLIGYVPLRLIQLSVFSSLLSLTSRSPSLSSMADTASSPFKKIQILRDDTTFDAYVVGKEDAPGIVVLQEWWGVDFEIKNHAVKISQLGTGFKALIPDLYRGKVGLDVAEAQHLMDGLDWQGAVKDIRASINWLKANGSKKVGVTGFCMGGALSIASSVLVPEVDAVVAFYGVPSSELADPAQAKAPVQAHFGELDNFVGFSDVTAAKALEEKLKASGVPHEVHIYPGSAHAFMNRSPEGIKRRKGMGLSDEDDAAVQLAWSRFQSWMTRYLSS
;
A
#
# COMPACT_ATOMS: atom_id res chain seq x y z
N MET A 1 -4.75 15.46 52.83
CA MET A 1 -4.61 14.25 52.00
C MET A 1 -5.88 14.12 51.18
N TYR A 2 -5.86 14.62 49.94
CA TYR A 2 -7.06 14.56 49.08
C TYR A 2 -7.23 13.13 48.59
N TRP A 3 -8.42 12.56 48.80
CA TRP A 3 -8.79 11.28 48.20
C TRP A 3 -8.78 11.43 46.68
N VAL A 4 -7.92 10.67 46.01
CA VAL A 4 -7.99 10.52 44.56
C VAL A 4 -9.23 9.67 44.27
N PRO A 5 -10.17 10.13 43.42
CA PRO A 5 -11.30 9.30 42.98
C PRO A 5 -10.79 7.99 42.35
N GLU A 6 -11.62 6.94 42.41
CA GLU A 6 -11.25 5.64 41.85
C GLU A 6 -10.83 5.77 40.37
N LEU A 7 -9.58 5.42 40.06
CA LEU A 7 -9.05 5.58 38.70
C LEU A 7 -9.80 4.68 37.71
N PRO A 8 -10.09 5.17 36.49
CA PRO A 8 -10.77 4.39 35.45
C PRO A 8 -9.89 3.24 34.97
N ALA A 9 -10.49 2.25 34.28
CA ALA A 9 -9.72 1.25 33.55
C ALA A 9 -9.13 1.86 32.26
N VAL A 10 -7.94 1.40 31.88
CA VAL A 10 -7.21 1.83 30.68
C VAL A 10 -6.73 0.60 29.91
N ASP A 11 -7.21 0.47 28.68
CA ASP A 11 -6.78 -0.55 27.72
C ASP A 11 -5.70 0.05 26.79
N LEU A 12 -4.53 -0.58 26.74
CA LEU A 12 -3.42 -0.19 25.89
C LEU A 12 -3.36 -1.12 24.66
N PHE A 13 -3.40 -0.55 23.47
CA PHE A 13 -3.38 -1.31 22.21
C PHE A 13 -2.03 -1.16 21.51
N VAL A 14 -1.45 -2.30 21.11
CA VAL A 14 -0.25 -2.38 20.28
C VAL A 14 -0.60 -3.21 19.04
N THR A 15 -0.42 -2.65 17.85
CA THR A 15 -0.61 -3.39 16.59
C THR A 15 0.73 -3.59 15.89
N THR A 16 0.88 -4.74 15.25
CA THR A 16 1.98 -5.05 14.34
C THR A 16 1.44 -5.86 13.16
N ALA A 17 2.10 -5.77 12.00
CA ALA A 17 1.58 -6.35 10.76
C ALA A 17 2.59 -7.25 10.02
N ASP A 18 3.89 -7.04 10.21
CA ASP A 18 4.94 -7.79 9.53
C ASP A 18 6.19 -7.87 10.41
N PRO A 19 6.68 -9.07 10.79
CA PRO A 19 7.82 -9.24 11.70
C PRO A 19 9.19 -8.94 11.07
N VAL A 20 9.27 -8.76 9.75
CA VAL A 20 10.49 -8.42 8.99
C VAL A 20 10.62 -6.90 8.86
N LEU A 21 9.52 -6.22 8.50
CA LEU A 21 9.43 -4.77 8.42
C LEU A 21 9.32 -4.13 9.80
N GLU A 22 8.79 -4.86 10.79
CA GLU A 22 8.64 -4.46 12.18
C GLU A 22 9.26 -5.51 13.12
N PRO A 23 10.59 -5.49 13.33
CA PRO A 23 11.28 -6.51 14.11
C PRO A 23 10.64 -6.72 15.50
N PRO A 24 10.31 -7.97 15.91
CA PRO A 24 9.57 -8.29 17.13
C PRO A 24 10.10 -7.62 18.40
N ILE A 25 11.40 -7.36 18.45
CA ILE A 25 12.04 -6.70 19.59
C ILE A 25 11.57 -5.26 19.79
N ILE A 26 11.15 -4.55 18.73
CA ILE A 26 10.57 -3.20 18.82
C ILE A 26 9.19 -3.28 19.49
N THR A 27 8.37 -4.25 19.08
CA THR A 27 7.06 -4.55 19.69
C THR A 27 7.21 -4.94 21.16
N VAL A 28 8.16 -5.82 21.49
CA VAL A 28 8.48 -6.22 22.87
C VAL A 28 8.93 -5.04 23.74
N ASN A 29 9.83 -4.18 23.26
CA ASN A 29 10.26 -3.00 24.03
C ASN A 29 9.10 -2.03 24.29
N THR A 30 8.17 -1.91 23.34
CA THR A 30 6.95 -1.10 23.50
C THR A 30 6.05 -1.70 24.58
N VAL A 31 5.75 -3.00 24.49
CA VAL A 31 4.92 -3.73 25.49
C VAL A 31 5.55 -3.66 26.88
N LEU A 32 6.86 -3.85 27.02
CA LEU A 32 7.57 -3.75 28.31
C LEU A 32 7.51 -2.34 28.90
N SER A 33 7.57 -1.30 28.07
CA SER A 33 7.39 0.10 28.51
C SER A 33 5.95 0.38 28.97
N LEU A 34 4.97 -0.20 28.29
CA LEU A 34 3.54 -0.05 28.59
C LEU A 34 3.12 -0.81 29.84
N LEU A 35 3.62 -2.03 30.08
CA LEU A 35 3.37 -2.80 31.30
C LEU A 35 4.02 -2.18 32.55
N ALA A 36 5.07 -1.38 32.37
CA ALA A 36 5.80 -0.74 33.45
C ALA A 36 5.24 0.64 33.86
N VAL A 37 4.12 1.10 33.29
CA VAL A 37 3.55 2.42 33.61
C VAL A 37 3.10 2.51 35.07
N ASP A 38 3.12 3.75 35.58
CA ASP A 38 2.65 4.07 36.93
C ASP A 38 1.11 4.18 36.95
N TYR A 39 0.47 3.01 36.97
CA TYR A 39 -0.97 2.85 37.07
C TYR A 39 -1.32 1.63 37.94
N PRO A 40 -2.50 1.59 38.59
CA PRO A 40 -2.96 0.41 39.31
C PRO A 40 -3.07 -0.80 38.39
N ALA A 41 -2.46 -1.92 38.78
CA ALA A 41 -2.36 -3.12 37.93
C ALA A 41 -3.74 -3.76 37.63
N ASN A 42 -4.73 -3.58 38.50
CA ASN A 42 -6.11 -4.01 38.30
C ASN A 42 -6.94 -3.06 37.41
N LYS A 43 -6.36 -1.95 36.94
CA LYS A 43 -6.98 -0.96 36.07
C LYS A 43 -6.26 -0.82 34.73
N LEU A 44 -5.26 -1.66 34.45
CA LEU A 44 -4.45 -1.61 33.24
C LEU A 44 -4.48 -2.94 32.51
N ALA A 45 -4.84 -2.92 31.22
CA ALA A 45 -4.72 -4.06 30.32
C ALA A 45 -3.87 -3.69 29.09
N CYS A 46 -3.12 -4.65 28.54
CA CYS A 46 -2.32 -4.46 27.34
C CYS A 46 -2.70 -5.54 26.32
N TYR A 47 -3.17 -5.11 25.16
CA TYR A 47 -3.57 -5.96 24.03
C TYR A 47 -2.54 -5.80 22.91
N VAL A 48 -2.16 -6.93 22.30
CA VAL A 48 -1.28 -6.96 21.14
C VAL A 48 -2.01 -7.68 20.00
N SER A 49 -2.20 -6.99 18.88
CA SER A 49 -2.70 -7.58 17.62
C SER A 49 -1.54 -7.76 16.65
N ASP A 50 -1.54 -8.89 15.94
CA ASP A 50 -0.53 -9.23 14.93
C ASP A 50 -1.23 -9.72 13.65
N ASP A 51 -1.38 -8.80 12.69
CA ASP A 51 -2.07 -9.08 11.42
C ASP A 51 -1.25 -10.05 10.55
N GLY A 52 0.06 -10.16 10.79
CA GLY A 52 0.96 -11.11 10.15
C GLY A 52 0.93 -12.51 10.79
N CYS A 53 0.16 -12.69 11.88
CA CYS A 53 0.01 -13.95 12.61
C CYS A 53 1.37 -14.63 12.93
N SER A 54 2.36 -13.85 13.35
CA SER A 54 3.75 -14.32 13.39
C SER A 54 4.06 -15.19 14.61
N PRO A 55 4.50 -16.45 14.42
CA PRO A 55 4.99 -17.28 15.53
C PRO A 55 6.20 -16.64 16.26
N LEU A 56 6.97 -15.82 15.53
CA LEU A 56 8.13 -15.10 16.08
C LEU A 56 7.71 -13.97 17.03
N ASN A 57 6.65 -13.22 16.70
CA ASN A 57 6.08 -12.22 17.61
C ASN A 57 5.52 -12.88 18.86
N LEU A 58 4.78 -14.00 18.73
CA LEU A 58 4.27 -14.75 19.87
C LEU A 58 5.40 -15.27 20.77
N TYR A 59 6.46 -15.85 20.20
CA TYR A 59 7.66 -16.27 20.95
C TYR A 59 8.30 -15.09 21.68
N ALA A 60 8.48 -13.95 21.01
CA ALA A 60 9.09 -12.76 21.57
C ALA A 60 8.26 -12.20 22.75
N LEU A 61 6.93 -12.17 22.64
CA LEU A 61 6.01 -11.78 23.71
C LEU A 61 6.05 -12.77 24.89
N LEU A 62 6.17 -14.07 24.64
CA LEU A 62 6.31 -15.09 25.69
C LEU A 62 7.61 -14.93 26.49
N GLU A 63 8.76 -14.73 25.84
CA GLU A 63 10.02 -14.43 26.55
C GLU A 63 9.96 -13.07 27.26
N ALA A 64 9.37 -12.05 26.62
CA ALA A 64 9.17 -10.74 27.24
C ALA A 64 8.29 -10.82 28.50
N SER A 65 7.27 -11.68 28.53
CA SER A 65 6.42 -11.88 29.72
C SER A 65 7.20 -12.42 30.93
N LYS A 66 8.26 -13.21 30.69
CA LYS A 66 9.15 -13.73 31.74
C LYS A 66 10.02 -12.59 32.31
N PHE A 67 10.57 -11.75 31.44
CA PHE A 67 11.35 -10.57 31.84
C PHE A 67 10.49 -9.49 32.51
N ALA A 68 9.26 -9.26 32.05
CA ALA A 68 8.32 -8.28 32.59
C ALA A 68 8.06 -8.45 34.09
N LYS A 69 8.03 -9.70 34.58
CA LYS A 69 7.88 -10.04 36.01
C LYS A 69 8.98 -9.46 36.91
N LEU A 70 10.12 -9.09 36.34
CA LEU A 70 11.27 -8.52 37.04
C LEU A 70 11.46 -7.04 36.67
N TRP A 71 11.27 -6.70 35.39
CA TRP A 71 11.36 -5.33 34.88
C TRP A 71 10.31 -4.39 35.50
N VAL A 72 9.05 -4.82 35.61
CA VAL A 72 7.97 -3.96 36.14
C VAL A 72 8.18 -3.63 37.62
N PRO A 73 8.49 -4.58 38.52
CA PRO A 73 8.87 -4.26 39.90
C PRO A 73 10.12 -3.39 40.01
N PHE A 74 11.14 -3.61 39.18
CA PHE A 74 12.35 -2.78 39.16
C PHE A 74 12.04 -1.32 38.78
N CYS A 75 11.26 -1.12 37.71
CA CYS A 75 10.82 0.20 37.27
C CYS A 75 10.05 0.95 38.36
N LYS A 76 9.16 0.25 39.09
CA LYS A 76 8.37 0.85 40.17
C LYS A 76 9.20 1.11 41.44
N LYS A 77 10.09 0.18 41.83
CA LYS A 77 10.98 0.33 43.01
C LYS A 77 11.92 1.53 42.87
N TYR A 78 12.46 1.76 41.67
CA TYR A 78 13.47 2.80 41.41
C TYR A 78 12.94 4.00 40.62
N ASN A 79 11.62 4.14 40.49
CA ASN A 79 10.94 5.23 39.77
C ASN A 79 11.53 5.51 38.37
N VAL A 80 11.77 4.46 37.59
CA VAL A 80 12.35 4.55 36.25
C VAL A 80 11.42 5.32 35.33
N GLN A 81 11.90 6.46 34.83
CA GLN A 81 11.14 7.34 33.93
C GLN A 81 11.09 6.78 32.51
N LEU A 82 12.24 6.37 31.97
CA LEU A 82 12.36 5.83 30.61
C LEU A 82 12.20 4.31 30.63
N ARG A 83 10.96 3.85 30.46
CA ARG A 83 10.55 2.45 30.71
C ARG A 83 10.76 1.48 29.55
N ALA A 84 11.19 1.97 28.39
CA ALA A 84 11.62 1.16 27.26
C ALA A 84 13.07 0.67 27.47
N PRO A 85 13.30 -0.63 27.72
CA PRO A 85 14.62 -1.12 28.16
C PRO A 85 15.78 -0.78 27.21
N PHE A 86 15.56 -0.88 25.89
CA PHE A 86 16.62 -0.56 24.90
C PHE A 86 17.13 0.88 25.04
N ARG A 87 16.25 1.83 25.37
CA ARG A 87 16.62 3.23 25.60
C ARG A 87 17.24 3.43 26.97
N TYR A 88 16.65 2.83 28.00
CA TYR A 88 17.15 2.92 29.37
C TYR A 88 18.61 2.44 29.49
N PHE A 89 18.92 1.27 28.94
CA PHE A 89 20.27 0.70 29.04
C PHE A 89 21.28 1.24 28.03
N SER A 90 20.85 1.92 26.96
CA SER A 90 21.76 2.55 25.98
C SER A 90 22.33 3.88 26.45
N ASP A 91 21.66 4.59 27.36
CA ASP A 91 22.15 5.85 27.95
C ASP A 91 22.75 5.63 29.35
N ALA A 92 23.73 4.73 29.43
CA ALA A 92 24.38 4.28 30.66
C ALA A 92 25.12 5.41 31.43
N ALA A 93 25.34 6.56 30.81
CA ALA A 93 26.01 7.72 31.41
C ALA A 93 25.03 8.70 32.10
N ASN A 94 23.75 8.73 31.68
CA ASN A 94 22.71 9.55 32.33
C ASN A 94 21.86 8.76 33.34
N THR A 95 21.91 7.43 33.31
CA THR A 95 21.11 6.53 34.18
C THR A 95 21.80 6.12 35.49
N ARG A 96 23.07 6.48 35.68
CA ARG A 96 23.84 6.19 36.90
C ARG A 96 24.29 7.50 37.53
N SER A 97 23.93 7.73 38.79
CA SER A 97 24.33 8.92 39.54
C SER A 97 25.46 8.61 40.52
N GLU A 98 26.28 9.62 40.87
CA GLU A 98 27.35 9.46 41.87
C GLU A 98 26.81 9.18 43.31
N GLY A 99 25.50 9.22 43.52
CA GLY A 99 24.82 8.91 44.79
C GLY A 99 24.09 7.56 44.82
N ASP A 100 24.20 6.74 43.78
CA ASP A 100 23.44 5.48 43.67
C ASP A 100 23.85 4.42 44.69
N SER A 101 22.88 3.73 45.30
CA SER A 101 23.19 2.70 46.31
C SER A 101 23.87 1.46 45.68
N PRO A 102 24.71 0.72 46.44
CA PRO A 102 25.31 -0.53 45.97
C PRO A 102 24.26 -1.56 45.54
N GLU A 103 23.13 -1.61 46.25
CA GLU A 103 22.01 -2.53 45.98
C GLU A 103 21.32 -2.20 44.64
N PHE A 104 21.12 -0.91 44.33
CA PHE A 104 20.63 -0.48 43.02
C PHE A 104 21.62 -0.86 41.91
N ASN A 105 22.91 -0.56 42.10
CA ASN A 105 23.94 -0.87 41.10
C ASN A 105 23.99 -2.37 40.77
N GLN A 106 23.84 -3.25 41.76
CA GLN A 106 23.77 -4.69 41.55
C GLN A 106 22.49 -5.10 40.80
N GLN A 107 21.32 -4.61 41.21
CA GLN A 107 20.04 -4.93 40.56
C GLN A 107 19.96 -4.36 39.14
N TRP A 108 20.55 -3.20 38.87
CA TRP A 108 20.65 -2.60 37.53
C TRP A 108 21.50 -3.47 36.59
N LEU A 109 22.67 -3.94 37.05
CA LEU A 109 23.53 -4.82 36.26
C LEU A 109 22.84 -6.15 35.94
N GLN A 110 22.17 -6.75 36.92
CA GLN A 110 21.35 -7.96 36.71
C GLN A 110 20.22 -7.70 35.71
N MET A 111 19.50 -6.58 35.83
CA MET A 111 18.40 -6.25 34.93
C MET A 111 18.87 -6.01 33.50
N LYS A 112 20.04 -5.37 33.33
CA LYS A 112 20.68 -5.20 32.02
C LYS A 112 21.07 -6.54 31.40
N ASP A 113 21.76 -7.40 32.15
CA ASP A 113 22.17 -8.73 31.67
C ASP A 113 20.97 -9.60 31.26
N MET A 114 19.90 -9.59 32.07
CA MET A 114 18.65 -10.28 31.74
C MET A 114 17.94 -9.70 30.50
N TYR A 115 18.04 -8.38 30.30
CA TYR A 115 17.50 -7.73 29.11
C TYR A 115 18.34 -8.03 27.86
N ASP A 116 19.66 -8.02 27.97
CA ASP A 116 20.56 -8.39 26.88
C ASP A 116 20.35 -9.86 26.50
N ASN A 117 20.15 -10.76 27.47
CA ASN A 117 19.75 -12.16 27.23
C ASN A 117 18.37 -12.26 26.51
N LEU A 118 17.38 -11.46 26.89
CA LEU A 118 16.10 -11.38 26.18
C LEU A 118 16.28 -10.93 24.72
N ASN A 119 17.05 -9.86 24.49
CA ASN A 119 17.41 -9.39 23.15
C ASN A 119 18.09 -10.51 22.36
N HIS A 120 19.11 -11.14 22.94
CA HIS A 120 19.84 -12.25 22.32
C HIS A 120 18.89 -13.36 21.90
N LYS A 121 18.04 -13.90 22.78
CA LYS A 121 17.06 -14.95 22.43
C LYS A 121 16.15 -14.57 21.26
N ILE A 122 15.59 -13.36 21.28
CA ILE A 122 14.66 -12.90 20.24
C ILE A 122 15.40 -12.71 18.91
N GLU A 123 16.56 -12.06 18.92
CA GLU A 123 17.39 -11.87 17.73
C GLU A 123 17.93 -13.17 17.16
N ASP A 124 18.29 -14.11 18.02
CA ASP A 124 18.75 -15.44 17.69
C ASP A 124 17.61 -16.15 16.95
N VAL A 125 16.40 -16.28 17.52
CA VAL A 125 15.26 -16.89 16.79
C VAL A 125 14.89 -16.12 15.50
N THR A 126 14.99 -14.78 15.50
CA THR A 126 14.75 -13.96 14.29
C THR A 126 15.74 -14.27 13.16
N ARG A 127 17.04 -14.39 13.47
CA ARG A 127 18.08 -14.76 12.51
C ARG A 127 17.95 -16.20 12.01
N LYS A 128 17.28 -17.07 12.77
CA LYS A 128 17.25 -18.53 12.58
C LYS A 128 16.03 -19.05 11.84
N SER A 129 15.19 -18.14 11.33
CA SER A 129 14.20 -18.44 10.28
C SER A 129 14.85 -18.85 8.94
N THR A 130 16.19 -18.95 8.89
CA THR A 130 16.93 -19.75 7.90
C THR A 130 18.11 -20.49 8.56
N LEU A 131 17.78 -21.40 9.51
CA LEU A 131 18.67 -22.36 10.19
C LEU A 131 19.69 -21.79 11.22
N LEU A 132 20.30 -22.71 11.97
CA LEU A 132 21.18 -22.60 13.17
C LEU A 132 22.51 -23.35 12.90
N PRO A 133 23.68 -23.12 13.58
CA PRO A 133 24.05 -22.11 14.61
C PRO A 133 25.49 -21.44 14.54
N LEU A 134 25.76 -20.43 15.41
CA LEU A 134 27.09 -19.95 15.96
C LEU A 134 28.13 -19.21 15.02
N ASP A 135 29.17 -18.44 15.43
CA ASP A 135 29.61 -17.74 16.69
C ASP A 135 30.72 -16.63 16.46
N GLY A 136 31.09 -15.84 17.49
CA GLY A 136 32.33 -15.00 17.67
C GLY A 136 32.52 -13.70 16.83
N GLU A 137 33.45 -12.75 17.09
CA GLU A 137 34.17 -12.22 18.27
C GLU A 137 34.70 -10.78 17.94
N LEU A 138 35.03 -9.93 18.94
CA LEU A 138 35.76 -8.62 18.86
C LEU A 138 35.12 -7.48 18.03
N ALA A 139 34.55 -6.39 18.58
CA ALA A 139 34.84 -5.59 19.79
C ALA A 139 36.03 -4.60 19.69
N VAL A 140 35.92 -3.55 18.85
CA VAL A 140 36.73 -2.32 18.99
C VAL A 140 35.96 -1.06 18.52
N PHE A 141 36.13 0.08 19.22
CA PHE A 141 35.68 1.44 18.87
C PHE A 141 34.14 1.68 18.88
N SER A 142 33.48 2.17 19.93
CA SER A 142 33.92 2.91 21.12
C SER A 142 34.76 4.16 20.83
N ASN A 143 34.16 5.22 20.25
CA ASN A 143 34.21 6.62 20.74
C ASN A 143 33.43 7.61 19.84
N ILE A 144 32.87 8.67 20.46
CA ILE A 144 31.76 9.52 19.96
C ILE A 144 32.18 11.01 19.91
N ASP A 145 31.62 11.83 18.99
CA ASP A 145 31.28 13.26 19.31
C ASP A 145 30.04 13.87 18.58
N ARG A 146 28.87 13.68 19.21
CA ARG A 146 27.85 14.70 19.60
C ARG A 146 27.39 15.87 18.70
N ARG A 147 27.63 15.94 17.37
CA ARG A 147 27.25 17.15 16.56
C ARG A 147 26.20 17.02 15.45
N ASN A 148 25.44 15.93 15.36
CA ASN A 148 24.39 15.79 14.34
C ASN A 148 23.17 15.03 14.88
N HIS A 149 22.10 15.76 15.21
CA HIS A 149 20.85 15.20 15.73
C HIS A 149 19.82 14.94 14.61
N PRO A 150 18.94 13.92 14.72
CA PRO A 150 17.83 13.72 13.81
C PRO A 150 16.77 14.84 13.92
N THR A 151 15.78 14.82 13.02
CA THR A 151 14.61 15.71 13.09
C THR A 151 13.80 15.39 14.34
N ILE A 152 13.76 16.32 15.28
CA ILE A 152 12.86 16.26 16.44
C ILE A 152 11.43 16.42 15.92
N ILE A 153 10.58 15.39 16.10
CA ILE A 153 9.13 15.57 16.02
C ILE A 153 8.72 16.33 17.28
N LYS A 154 8.81 17.66 17.21
CA LYS A 154 8.18 18.55 18.19
C LYS A 154 6.70 18.64 17.79
N VAL A 155 5.78 18.40 18.71
CA VAL A 155 4.36 18.62 18.45
C VAL A 155 4.14 20.12 18.30
N VAL A 156 3.97 20.59 17.06
CA VAL A 156 3.75 22.02 16.73
C VAL A 156 2.29 22.45 16.94
N LEU A 157 1.41 21.53 17.37
CA LEU A 157 0.06 21.85 17.84
C LEU A 157 0.10 22.44 19.26
N GLU A 158 0.64 23.65 19.35
CA GLU A 158 0.53 24.50 20.53
C GLU A 158 -0.94 24.94 20.68
N ASN A 159 -1.54 24.53 21.80
CA ASN A 159 -2.98 24.69 22.01
C ASN A 159 -3.33 26.12 22.44
N LYS A 160 -3.56 27.03 21.49
CA LYS A 160 -4.26 28.31 21.74
C LYS A 160 -5.77 28.09 21.93
N GLU A 161 -6.13 27.31 22.97
CA GLU A 161 -7.48 27.01 23.49
C GLU A 161 -8.58 26.98 22.41
N GLY A 162 -8.31 26.29 21.32
CA GLY A 162 -8.91 26.61 20.03
C GLY A 162 -9.95 25.61 19.54
N LEU A 163 -11.22 26.02 19.62
CA LEU A 163 -12.32 25.57 18.74
C LEU A 163 -12.85 24.16 19.03
N GLN A 164 -12.09 23.10 18.71
CA GLN A 164 -12.54 21.71 18.89
C GLN A 164 -11.44 20.67 19.20
N GLY A 165 -10.17 21.11 19.26
CA GLY A 165 -9.02 20.24 19.54
C GLY A 165 -8.33 19.65 18.30
N PRO A 166 -7.19 18.95 18.50
CA PRO A 166 -6.40 18.37 17.41
C PRO A 166 -7.11 17.22 16.69
N PHE A 167 -6.74 16.95 15.44
CA PHE A 167 -7.17 15.75 14.73
C PHE A 167 -6.46 14.49 15.28
N TYR A 168 -7.06 13.32 15.06
CA TYR A 168 -6.42 12.04 15.39
C TYR A 168 -5.37 11.68 14.32
N ALA A 169 -4.16 11.34 14.75
CA ALA A 169 -2.99 11.09 13.91
C ALA A 169 -2.40 9.68 14.11
N GLY A 170 -3.25 8.70 14.41
CA GLY A 170 -2.91 7.26 14.44
C GLY A 170 -2.12 6.76 15.65
N THR A 171 -1.70 7.62 16.59
CA THR A 171 -0.88 7.21 17.74
C THR A 171 -1.03 8.13 18.96
N ASN A 172 -0.49 7.72 20.11
CA ASN A 172 -0.37 8.50 21.35
C ASN A 172 -1.66 9.21 21.81
N THR A 173 -2.82 8.57 21.60
CA THR A 173 -4.14 9.17 21.83
C THR A 173 -4.97 8.30 22.76
N PHE A 174 -5.57 8.91 23.79
CA PHE A 174 -6.56 8.25 24.65
C PHE A 174 -7.96 8.50 24.09
N HIS A 175 -8.62 7.45 23.62
CA HIS A 175 -10.00 7.51 23.14
C HIS A 175 -10.97 7.10 24.24
N ARG A 176 -12.12 7.78 24.34
CA ARG A 176 -13.25 7.31 25.15
C ARG A 176 -13.95 6.19 24.38
N ARG A 177 -14.21 5.06 25.03
CA ARG A 177 -14.91 3.89 24.44
C ARG A 177 -16.22 4.30 23.75
N ASN A 178 -17.03 5.15 24.40
CA ASN A 178 -18.30 5.67 23.89
C ASN A 178 -18.13 6.53 22.61
N ALA A 179 -16.97 7.17 22.41
CA ALA A 179 -16.67 7.93 21.19
C ALA A 179 -16.28 7.01 20.02
N ILE A 180 -15.58 5.89 20.30
CA ILE A 180 -15.29 4.83 19.30
C ILE A 180 -16.58 4.13 18.90
N TYR A 181 -17.44 3.82 19.87
CA TYR A 181 -18.80 3.31 19.67
C TYR A 181 -19.76 4.39 19.13
N GLY A 182 -19.24 5.57 18.77
CA GLY A 182 -19.94 6.56 17.95
C GLY A 182 -21.19 7.18 18.56
N LEU A 183 -21.35 7.17 19.88
CA LEU A 183 -22.37 7.97 20.57
C LEU A 183 -22.11 9.47 20.41
N TYR A 184 -23.16 10.28 20.47
CA TYR A 184 -23.05 11.73 20.56
C TYR A 184 -22.85 12.16 22.03
N PRO A 185 -22.08 13.21 22.34
CA PRO A 185 -21.93 13.70 23.72
C PRO A 185 -23.28 14.05 24.38
N ASP A 186 -24.19 14.66 23.62
CA ASP A 186 -25.51 15.06 24.10
C ASP A 186 -26.42 13.84 24.40
N GLU A 187 -26.18 12.68 23.78
CA GLU A 187 -26.91 11.45 24.09
C GLU A 187 -26.47 10.88 25.43
N ILE A 188 -25.17 10.91 25.74
CA ILE A 188 -24.62 10.47 27.04
C ILE A 188 -25.19 11.29 28.20
N GLU A 189 -25.53 12.56 27.98
CA GLU A 189 -26.19 13.41 28.98
C GLU A 189 -27.69 13.12 29.12
N ASN A 190 -28.37 12.69 28.04
CA ASN A 190 -29.82 12.50 27.99
C ASN A 190 -30.30 11.04 28.20
N GLU A 191 -29.53 10.02 27.78
CA GLU A 191 -29.89 8.59 27.89
C GLU A 191 -29.90 8.06 29.33
N ARG A 192 -29.48 8.89 30.31
CA ARG A 192 -29.90 8.74 31.72
C ARG A 192 -31.43 8.76 31.90
N LYS A 193 -32.23 8.96 30.84
CA LYS A 193 -33.69 8.87 30.79
C LYS A 193 -34.22 8.02 29.62
N GLY A 194 -33.84 6.74 29.58
CA GLY A 194 -34.75 5.63 29.23
C GLY A 194 -35.21 5.49 27.78
N LEU A 195 -34.52 4.62 27.02
CA LEU A 195 -35.09 3.89 25.88
C LEU A 195 -35.69 2.55 26.34
N SER A 196 -36.60 1.95 25.55
CA SER A 196 -37.15 0.63 25.88
C SER A 196 -36.17 -0.51 25.49
N PRO A 197 -35.99 -1.55 26.34
CA PRO A 197 -34.89 -2.52 26.16
C PRO A 197 -34.92 -3.27 24.83
N ILE A 198 -36.10 -3.68 24.36
CA ILE A 198 -36.28 -4.52 23.15
C ILE A 198 -35.96 -3.74 21.87
N THR A 199 -36.28 -2.44 21.83
CA THR A 199 -35.95 -1.58 20.69
C THR A 199 -34.46 -1.26 20.65
N ALA A 200 -33.86 -1.01 21.83
CA ALA A 200 -32.42 -0.82 21.95
C ALA A 200 -31.64 -2.07 21.51
N GLU A 201 -31.97 -3.26 22.03
CA GLU A 201 -31.30 -4.52 21.67
C GLU A 201 -31.28 -4.77 20.16
N LYS A 202 -32.41 -4.54 19.47
CA LYS A 202 -32.52 -4.75 18.02
C LYS A 202 -31.71 -3.74 17.21
N ILE A 203 -31.64 -2.48 17.63
CA ILE A 203 -30.81 -1.45 16.99
C ILE A 203 -29.32 -1.76 17.22
N LEU A 204 -28.95 -2.13 18.44
CA LEU A 204 -27.58 -2.52 18.80
C LEU A 204 -27.13 -3.77 18.02
N MET A 205 -27.98 -4.78 17.84
CA MET A 205 -27.67 -5.95 17.00
C MET A 205 -27.35 -5.57 15.54
N GLN A 206 -28.08 -4.62 14.96
CA GLN A 206 -27.84 -4.17 13.60
C GLN A 206 -26.55 -3.35 13.47
N GLN A 207 -26.16 -2.62 14.52
CA GLN A 207 -24.98 -1.75 14.52
C GLN A 207 -23.68 -2.49 14.90
N PHE A 208 -23.73 -3.32 15.96
CA PHE A 208 -22.57 -3.96 16.61
C PHE A 208 -22.43 -5.47 16.31
N GLY A 209 -23.37 -6.08 15.62
CA GLY A 209 -23.36 -7.50 15.24
C GLY A 209 -24.09 -8.42 16.21
N SER A 210 -23.90 -9.73 16.04
CA SER A 210 -24.75 -10.78 16.63
C SER A 210 -24.30 -11.32 18.01
N SER A 211 -23.14 -10.91 18.53
CA SER A 211 -22.61 -11.42 19.80
C SER A 211 -23.35 -10.85 21.01
N LYS A 212 -24.14 -11.69 21.68
CA LYS A 212 -24.96 -11.29 22.84
C LYS A 212 -24.14 -10.75 24.00
N GLU A 213 -22.99 -11.35 24.31
CA GLU A 213 -22.15 -10.88 25.41
C GLU A 213 -21.45 -9.56 25.07
N PHE A 214 -21.08 -9.35 23.79
CA PHE A 214 -20.55 -8.06 23.36
C PHE A 214 -21.61 -6.96 23.42
N LEU A 215 -22.84 -7.23 23.01
CA LEU A 215 -23.97 -6.29 23.09
C LEU A 215 -24.26 -5.87 24.54
N LYS A 216 -24.25 -6.81 25.49
CA LYS A 216 -24.34 -6.48 26.93
C LYS A 216 -23.18 -5.60 27.39
N SER A 217 -21.95 -5.94 26.99
CA SER A 217 -20.75 -5.16 27.34
C SER A 217 -20.79 -3.73 26.78
N ALA A 218 -21.28 -3.56 25.55
CA ALA A 218 -21.48 -2.26 24.91
C ALA A 218 -22.58 -1.45 25.63
N ALA A 219 -23.70 -2.08 25.99
CA ALA A 219 -24.77 -1.43 26.75
C ALA A 219 -24.29 -0.94 28.13
N CYS A 220 -23.54 -1.74 28.89
CA CYS A 220 -22.93 -1.28 30.16
C CYS A 220 -21.97 -0.09 29.94
N ALA A 221 -21.17 -0.11 28.87
CA ALA A 221 -20.29 1.01 28.54
C ALA A 221 -21.07 2.31 28.22
N PHE A 222 -22.25 2.21 27.60
CA PHE A 222 -23.14 3.34 27.36
C PHE A 222 -23.73 3.92 28.64
N GLU A 223 -24.14 3.05 29.57
CA GLU A 223 -24.57 3.45 30.93
C GLU A 223 -23.43 4.02 31.78
N GLY A 224 -22.17 3.86 31.35
CA GLY A 224 -20.98 4.26 32.09
C GLY A 224 -20.65 3.31 33.26
N SER A 225 -21.23 2.11 33.26
CA SER A 225 -20.99 1.07 34.26
C SER A 225 -19.94 0.06 33.77
N ALA A 226 -19.18 -0.52 34.69
CA ALA A 226 -18.38 -1.70 34.38
C ALA A 226 -19.31 -2.93 34.39
N HIS A 227 -19.30 -3.73 33.33
CA HIS A 227 -20.06 -4.98 33.30
C HIS A 227 -19.60 -5.89 34.45
N SER A 228 -20.49 -6.22 35.39
CA SER A 228 -20.14 -7.12 36.49
C SER A 228 -19.79 -8.50 35.94
N SER A 229 -18.61 -9.02 36.32
CA SER A 229 -18.13 -10.35 35.94
C SER A 229 -18.34 -11.38 37.05
N SER A 230 -19.15 -11.07 38.07
CA SER A 230 -19.30 -11.88 39.29
C SER A 230 -19.86 -13.29 39.07
N ASP A 231 -20.65 -13.49 38.01
CA ASP A 231 -21.53 -14.66 37.85
C ASP A 231 -21.35 -15.41 36.51
N ILE A 232 -20.24 -15.18 35.77
CA ILE A 232 -20.03 -15.73 34.42
C ILE A 232 -18.66 -16.42 34.29
N SER A 233 -18.64 -17.61 33.68
CA SER A 233 -17.42 -18.38 33.42
C SER A 233 -16.48 -17.65 32.42
N PRO A 234 -15.15 -17.62 32.66
CA PRO A 234 -14.17 -17.07 31.73
C PRO A 234 -14.22 -17.70 30.32
N SER A 235 -14.66 -18.95 30.19
CA SER A 235 -14.86 -19.62 28.89
C SER A 235 -15.78 -18.84 27.96
N ASN A 236 -16.87 -18.28 28.50
CA ASN A 236 -17.93 -17.65 27.70
C ASN A 236 -17.43 -16.32 27.10
N PHE A 237 -16.54 -15.60 27.80
CA PHE A 237 -15.90 -14.40 27.27
C PHE A 237 -14.86 -14.71 26.20
N ILE A 238 -14.15 -15.84 26.31
CA ILE A 238 -13.19 -16.28 25.28
C ILE A 238 -13.96 -16.70 24.01
N GLU A 239 -15.03 -17.47 24.13
CA GLU A 239 -15.91 -17.83 23.00
C GLU A 239 -16.53 -16.59 22.34
N ALA A 240 -17.03 -15.63 23.12
CA ALA A 240 -17.56 -14.38 22.58
C ALA A 240 -16.47 -13.51 21.91
N ALA A 241 -15.24 -13.48 22.43
CA ALA A 241 -14.11 -12.78 21.82
C ALA A 241 -13.68 -13.44 20.50
N ILE A 242 -13.63 -14.77 20.44
CA ILE A 242 -13.40 -15.52 19.20
C ILE A 242 -14.49 -15.19 18.18
N GLN A 243 -15.77 -15.20 18.58
CA GLN A 243 -16.88 -14.84 17.69
C GLN A 243 -16.77 -13.41 17.14
N VAL A 244 -16.42 -12.43 17.97
CA VAL A 244 -16.32 -11.01 17.56
C VAL A 244 -15.07 -10.72 16.72
N SER A 245 -14.02 -11.54 16.86
CA SER A 245 -12.79 -11.45 16.04
C SER A 245 -12.86 -12.25 14.73
N ASP A 246 -13.98 -12.89 14.43
CA ASP A 246 -14.18 -13.62 13.18
C ASP A 246 -14.21 -12.66 11.97
N CYS A 247 -13.57 -13.05 10.87
CA CYS A 247 -13.44 -12.20 9.67
C CYS A 247 -14.78 -11.88 8.99
N ALA A 248 -15.83 -12.65 9.26
CA ALA A 248 -17.18 -12.39 8.78
C ALA A 248 -18.05 -11.61 9.77
N TYR A 249 -17.59 -11.33 11.00
CA TYR A 249 -18.40 -10.71 12.04
C TYR A 249 -18.93 -9.31 11.67
N GLU A 250 -18.13 -8.52 10.96
CA GLU A 250 -18.51 -7.17 10.54
C GLU A 250 -19.49 -7.14 9.34
N ASN A 251 -19.73 -8.28 8.67
CA ASN A 251 -20.57 -8.33 7.47
C ASN A 251 -22.02 -7.96 7.77
N GLY A 252 -22.51 -6.89 7.12
CA GLY A 252 -23.87 -6.38 7.31
C GLY A 252 -24.06 -5.56 8.61
N THR A 253 -22.98 -5.26 9.33
CA THR A 253 -22.97 -4.34 10.48
C THR A 253 -22.59 -2.92 10.05
N SER A 254 -22.57 -1.99 11.02
CA SER A 254 -22.15 -0.59 10.80
C SER A 254 -20.69 -0.31 11.21
N TRP A 255 -19.91 -1.34 11.57
CA TRP A 255 -18.46 -1.24 11.78
C TRP A 255 -17.75 -0.76 10.51
N GLY A 256 -16.67 0.00 10.68
CA GLY A 256 -15.94 0.60 9.56
C GLY A 256 -16.61 1.82 8.92
N GLN A 257 -17.91 2.04 9.21
CA GLN A 257 -18.73 3.07 8.58
C GLN A 257 -19.12 4.14 9.60
N GLU A 258 -20.01 3.83 10.54
CA GLU A 258 -20.51 4.81 11.52
C GLU A 258 -19.79 4.72 12.87
N PHE A 259 -19.18 3.56 13.14
CA PHE A 259 -18.57 3.16 14.41
C PHE A 259 -17.18 2.54 14.18
N GLY A 260 -16.32 2.62 15.20
CA GLY A 260 -14.94 2.16 15.12
C GLY A 260 -14.02 3.10 14.36
N TRP A 261 -12.99 2.53 13.75
CA TRP A 261 -12.14 3.21 12.78
C TRP A 261 -12.88 3.28 11.43
N VAL A 262 -12.72 4.39 10.71
CA VAL A 262 -13.46 4.66 9.47
C VAL A 262 -12.69 4.14 8.26
N TYR A 263 -13.24 3.11 7.62
CA TYR A 263 -12.63 2.39 6.50
C TYR A 263 -12.68 3.19 5.17
N GLY A 264 -11.97 2.68 4.17
CA GLY A 264 -11.99 3.18 2.78
C GLY A 264 -10.88 4.18 2.43
N SER A 265 -10.21 4.76 3.44
CA SER A 265 -9.00 5.58 3.30
C SER A 265 -7.78 4.86 3.85
N ILE A 266 -6.64 4.92 3.14
CA ILE A 266 -5.33 4.44 3.64
C ILE A 266 -4.72 5.36 4.72
N SER A 267 -5.42 6.45 5.04
CA SER A 267 -5.20 7.32 6.20
C SER A 267 -6.55 7.42 6.91
N GLU A 268 -6.88 6.38 7.66
CA GLU A 268 -8.14 6.19 8.40
C GLU A 268 -8.19 6.98 9.72
N ASP A 269 -7.04 7.40 10.24
CA ASP A 269 -6.88 8.20 11.45
C ASP A 269 -7.63 9.54 11.37
N VAL A 270 -7.38 10.30 10.30
CA VAL A 270 -8.03 11.60 10.06
C VAL A 270 -9.56 11.51 9.92
N PRO A 271 -10.15 10.63 9.07
CA PRO A 271 -11.60 10.50 8.97
C PRO A 271 -12.23 9.91 10.23
N THR A 272 -11.52 9.06 11.00
CA THR A 272 -11.99 8.58 12.31
C THR A 272 -12.11 9.73 13.31
N GLY A 273 -11.07 10.55 13.47
CA GLY A 273 -11.10 11.73 14.32
C GLY A 273 -12.15 12.78 13.88
N LEU A 274 -12.29 12.96 12.56
CA LEU A 274 -13.29 13.85 11.98
C LEU A 274 -14.72 13.33 12.19
N ASN A 275 -14.96 12.02 12.11
CA ASN A 275 -16.27 11.41 12.42
C ASN A 275 -16.66 11.65 13.88
N MET A 276 -15.73 11.45 14.82
CA MET A 276 -15.96 11.77 16.24
C MET A 276 -16.30 13.27 16.43
N GLN A 277 -15.53 14.18 15.84
CA GLN A 277 -15.79 15.62 15.95
C GLN A 277 -17.06 16.06 15.20
N ARG A 278 -17.45 15.39 14.11
CA ARG A 278 -18.74 15.57 13.42
C ARG A 278 -19.92 15.25 14.33
N LYS A 279 -19.79 14.26 15.21
CA LYS A 279 -20.76 13.92 16.27
C LYS A 279 -20.72 14.88 17.47
N GLY A 280 -19.80 15.85 17.49
CA GLY A 280 -19.71 16.90 18.52
C GLY A 280 -18.64 16.68 19.58
N TRP A 281 -17.88 15.58 19.52
CA TRP A 281 -16.75 15.36 20.43
C TRP A 281 -15.69 16.46 20.29
N ARG A 282 -14.94 16.66 21.38
CA ARG A 282 -13.77 17.55 21.44
C ARG A 282 -12.55 16.76 21.84
N SER A 283 -11.41 17.05 21.24
CA SER A 283 -10.11 16.47 21.61
C SER A 283 -9.28 17.50 22.39
N VAL A 284 -8.24 17.04 23.09
CA VAL A 284 -7.32 17.89 23.85
C VAL A 284 -5.90 17.42 23.57
N SER A 285 -4.99 18.35 23.27
CA SER A 285 -3.55 18.09 23.22
C SER A 285 -2.95 18.28 24.61
N CYS A 286 -2.13 17.34 25.07
CA CYS A 286 -1.36 17.45 26.31
C CYS A 286 0.12 17.21 26.00
N THR A 287 0.96 18.19 26.31
CA THR A 287 2.41 18.13 26.09
C THR A 287 3.13 18.24 27.44
N PRO A 288 3.24 17.14 28.20
CA PRO A 288 3.98 17.12 29.45
C PRO A 288 5.49 17.28 29.21
N ASP A 289 6.19 17.73 30.25
CA ASP A 289 7.64 17.76 30.33
C ASP A 289 8.09 16.85 31.49
N PRO A 290 8.87 15.77 31.23
CA PRO A 290 9.37 15.32 29.93
C PRO A 290 8.26 14.76 29.01
N ILE A 291 8.57 14.67 27.72
CA ILE A 291 7.66 14.15 26.68
C ILE A 291 7.26 12.70 27.00
N ALA A 292 5.96 12.46 27.19
CA ALA A 292 5.43 11.16 27.64
C ALA A 292 5.53 10.02 26.61
N PHE A 293 5.55 10.34 25.31
CA PHE A 293 5.58 9.33 24.24
C PHE A 293 6.74 9.61 23.28
N THR A 294 7.60 8.61 23.06
CA THR A 294 8.70 8.66 22.09
C THR A 294 8.73 7.37 21.27
N GLY A 295 9.20 7.45 20.03
CA GLY A 295 9.25 6.33 19.11
C GLY A 295 10.40 6.46 18.12
N CYS A 296 10.64 5.41 17.33
CA CYS A 296 11.57 5.46 16.20
C CYS A 296 10.88 6.12 15.00
N ALA A 297 11.57 7.05 14.35
CA ALA A 297 11.15 7.62 13.07
C ALA A 297 11.94 6.96 11.92
N PRO A 298 11.44 6.98 10.67
CA PRO A 298 12.21 6.54 9.51
C PRO A 298 13.56 7.27 9.43
N GLY A 299 14.66 6.53 9.31
CA GLY A 299 16.02 7.08 9.23
C GLY A 299 16.42 7.47 7.81
N ASP A 300 15.74 6.91 6.80
CA ASP A 300 16.05 7.09 5.39
C ASP A 300 15.03 7.97 4.62
N PHE A 301 15.47 8.49 3.46
CA PHE A 301 14.67 9.41 2.64
C PHE A 301 13.56 8.68 1.86
N LEU A 302 13.78 7.43 1.45
CA LEU A 302 12.81 6.65 0.69
C LEU A 302 11.56 6.34 1.52
N SER A 303 11.72 5.76 2.72
CA SER A 303 10.65 5.45 3.66
C SER A 303 9.84 6.70 4.03
N SER A 304 10.53 7.83 4.23
CA SER A 304 9.91 9.14 4.42
C SER A 304 9.04 9.56 3.23
N MET A 305 9.50 9.37 1.99
CA MET A 305 8.75 9.75 0.79
C MET A 305 7.58 8.79 0.48
N VAL A 306 7.71 7.50 0.80
CA VAL A 306 6.61 6.51 0.74
C VAL A 306 5.51 6.87 1.73
N GLN A 307 5.86 7.19 2.98
CA GLN A 307 4.90 7.67 3.99
C GLN A 307 4.16 8.92 3.52
N GLN A 308 4.88 9.88 2.92
CA GLN A 308 4.28 11.12 2.39
C GLN A 308 3.35 10.88 1.18
N LYS A 309 3.68 9.92 0.31
CA LYS A 309 2.79 9.46 -0.77
C LYS A 309 1.50 8.86 -0.19
N ARG A 310 1.61 8.00 0.82
CA ARG A 310 0.47 7.37 1.51
C ARG A 310 -0.46 8.42 2.11
N TRP A 311 0.09 9.36 2.89
CA TRP A 311 -0.67 10.47 3.45
C TRP A 311 -1.34 11.33 2.39
N GLY A 312 -0.59 11.81 1.37
CA GLY A 312 -1.15 12.63 0.29
C GLY A 312 -2.30 11.95 -0.46
N SER A 313 -2.22 10.62 -0.63
CA SER A 313 -3.27 9.84 -1.28
C SER A 313 -4.51 9.64 -0.39
N GLY A 314 -4.35 9.14 0.84
CA GLY A 314 -5.46 8.93 1.78
C GLY A 314 -6.19 10.23 2.10
N LEU A 315 -5.45 11.30 2.39
CA LEU A 315 -6.02 12.63 2.65
C LEU A 315 -6.84 13.18 1.46
N THR A 316 -6.44 12.90 0.23
CA THR A 316 -7.20 13.27 -0.97
C THR A 316 -8.51 12.47 -1.07
N VAL A 317 -8.49 11.17 -0.77
CA VAL A 317 -9.72 10.35 -0.71
C VAL A 317 -10.68 10.87 0.37
N VAL A 318 -10.17 11.29 1.53
CA VAL A 318 -10.97 11.92 2.59
C VAL A 318 -11.57 13.25 2.12
N PHE A 319 -10.81 14.10 1.42
CA PHE A 319 -11.31 15.38 0.88
C PHE A 319 -12.55 15.18 -0.01
N PHE A 320 -12.55 14.16 -0.88
CA PHE A 320 -13.66 13.84 -1.78
C PHE A 320 -14.69 12.85 -1.20
N SER A 321 -14.57 12.46 0.07
CA SER A 321 -15.50 11.53 0.70
C SER A 321 -16.91 12.12 0.85
N LYS A 322 -17.94 11.35 0.48
CA LYS A 322 -19.35 11.76 0.61
C LYS A 322 -19.76 12.01 2.07
N HIS A 323 -19.20 11.27 3.03
CA HIS A 323 -19.62 11.30 4.44
C HIS A 323 -18.57 11.86 5.40
N TYR A 324 -17.28 11.81 5.03
CA TYR A 324 -16.15 12.23 5.89
C TYR A 324 -15.30 13.33 5.26
N SER A 325 -15.81 14.06 4.25
CA SER A 325 -15.14 15.28 3.80
C SER A 325 -15.35 16.42 4.81
N PRO A 326 -14.35 17.28 5.03
CA PRO A 326 -14.46 18.36 6.00
C PRO A 326 -15.61 19.32 5.70
N ILE A 327 -15.87 19.57 4.41
CA ILE A 327 -16.97 20.44 3.95
C ILE A 327 -18.33 19.87 4.40
N MET A 328 -18.58 18.57 4.19
CA MET A 328 -19.82 17.93 4.63
C MET A 328 -19.95 17.91 6.16
N CYS A 329 -18.82 17.81 6.88
CA CYS A 329 -18.82 17.84 8.34
C CYS A 329 -19.07 19.25 8.94
N ILE A 330 -18.76 20.32 8.20
CA ILE A 330 -19.14 21.71 8.54
C ILE A 330 -20.62 21.96 8.24
N LEU A 331 -21.11 21.50 7.08
CA LEU A 331 -22.48 21.78 6.62
C LEU A 331 -23.55 20.93 7.32
N PHE A 332 -23.24 19.65 7.61
CA PHE A 332 -24.18 18.64 8.10
C PHE A 332 -23.66 17.90 9.35
N GLY A 333 -22.84 18.58 10.15
CA GLY A 333 -22.26 18.04 11.38
C GLY A 333 -21.99 19.12 12.41
N LYS A 334 -21.46 18.70 13.56
CA LYS A 334 -21.12 19.59 14.68
C LYS A 334 -19.66 20.10 14.63
N VAL A 335 -19.02 20.10 13.46
CA VAL A 335 -17.64 20.62 13.30
C VAL A 335 -17.68 22.14 13.16
N GLN A 336 -17.02 22.85 14.07
CA GLN A 336 -16.93 24.31 13.97
C GLN A 336 -16.19 24.76 12.71
N LEU A 337 -16.66 25.83 12.05
CA LEU A 337 -16.10 26.34 10.78
C LEU A 337 -14.57 26.43 10.77
N ARG A 338 -13.95 27.02 11.81
CA ARG A 338 -12.49 27.17 11.87
C ARG A 338 -11.75 25.84 12.09
N ALA A 339 -12.34 24.88 12.81
CA ALA A 339 -11.79 23.52 12.92
C ALA A 339 -11.91 22.80 11.57
N GLY A 340 -13.07 22.88 10.92
CA GLY A 340 -13.30 22.32 9.59
C GLY A 340 -12.37 22.91 8.52
N LEU A 341 -12.07 24.21 8.56
CA LEU A 341 -11.06 24.84 7.70
C LEU A 341 -9.64 24.27 7.94
N SER A 342 -9.29 23.93 9.19
CA SER A 342 -8.04 23.23 9.50
C SER A 342 -8.01 21.81 8.91
N TYR A 343 -9.14 21.09 8.91
CA TYR A 343 -9.26 19.81 8.20
C TYR A 343 -9.24 19.97 6.67
N CYS A 344 -9.82 21.03 6.11
CA CYS A 344 -9.68 21.35 4.69
C CYS A 344 -8.20 21.57 4.33
N TRP A 345 -7.45 22.31 5.15
CA TRP A 345 -6.01 22.51 4.96
C TRP A 345 -5.24 21.18 5.03
N LEU A 346 -5.56 20.32 5.99
CA LEU A 346 -4.93 18.99 6.16
C LEU A 346 -5.24 18.06 4.98
N THR A 347 -6.50 17.94 4.57
CA THR A 347 -6.91 17.01 3.52
C THR A 347 -6.52 17.48 2.10
N ASN A 348 -6.24 18.78 1.92
CA ASN A 348 -5.79 19.38 0.66
C ASN A 348 -4.29 19.12 0.32
N TRP A 349 -3.54 18.33 1.10
CA TRP A 349 -2.11 18.08 0.82
C TRP A 349 -1.86 17.50 -0.58
N GLY A 350 -2.61 16.46 -0.97
CA GLY A 350 -2.52 15.90 -2.32
C GLY A 350 -3.12 16.84 -3.37
N LEU A 351 -4.30 17.43 -3.12
CA LEU A 351 -4.98 18.31 -4.07
C LEU A 351 -4.20 19.60 -4.41
N ARG A 352 -3.34 20.10 -3.52
CA ARG A 352 -2.40 21.20 -3.82
C ARG A 352 -1.35 20.83 -4.88
N SER A 353 -0.95 19.56 -4.95
CA SER A 353 0.24 19.13 -5.70
C SER A 353 0.23 19.39 -7.21
N PRO A 354 -0.88 19.25 -7.97
CA PRO A 354 -0.85 19.47 -9.42
C PRO A 354 -0.58 20.95 -9.76
N PHE A 355 -1.14 21.87 -8.98
CA PHE A 355 -0.94 23.31 -9.14
C PHE A 355 0.52 23.71 -8.88
N GLU A 356 1.16 23.10 -7.88
CA GLU A 356 2.59 23.32 -7.57
C GLU A 356 3.51 22.72 -8.64
N VAL A 357 3.15 21.57 -9.24
CA VAL A 357 3.88 21.00 -10.39
C VAL A 357 3.76 21.90 -11.62
N ILE A 358 2.56 22.44 -11.90
CA ILE A 358 2.35 23.42 -12.97
C ILE A 358 3.15 24.71 -12.70
N TYR A 359 3.13 25.22 -11.48
CA TYR A 359 3.87 26.42 -11.10
C TYR A 359 5.40 26.22 -11.16
N ALA A 360 5.90 25.02 -10.80
CA ALA A 360 7.30 24.66 -10.97
C ALA A 360 7.71 24.56 -12.45
N ALA A 361 6.79 24.17 -13.35
CA ALA A 361 7.02 24.14 -14.79
C ALA A 361 6.91 25.52 -15.47
N LEU A 362 6.29 26.52 -14.83
CA LEU A 362 6.06 27.84 -15.43
C LEU A 362 7.36 28.63 -15.71
N PRO A 363 8.36 28.74 -14.80
CA PRO A 363 9.65 29.34 -15.11
C PRO A 363 10.36 28.66 -16.28
N VAL A 364 10.27 27.32 -16.37
CA VAL A 364 10.85 26.51 -17.45
C VAL A 364 10.19 26.87 -18.78
N TYR A 365 8.85 26.86 -18.84
CA TYR A 365 8.10 27.26 -20.02
C TYR A 365 8.47 28.68 -20.48
N CYS A 366 8.48 29.64 -19.56
CA CYS A 366 8.76 31.05 -19.87
C CYS A 366 10.18 31.26 -20.37
N ILE A 367 11.18 30.67 -19.71
CA ILE A 367 12.56 30.68 -20.21
C ILE A 367 12.64 30.07 -21.61
N ILE A 368 12.05 28.90 -21.84
CA ILE A 368 12.28 28.16 -23.08
C ILE A 368 11.53 28.77 -24.28
N THR A 369 10.34 29.32 -24.06
CA THR A 369 9.56 30.08 -25.06
C THR A 369 9.97 31.56 -25.18
N ASN A 370 10.91 32.00 -24.35
CA ASN A 370 11.31 33.40 -24.18
C ASN A 370 10.16 34.36 -23.80
N THR A 371 9.14 33.87 -23.09
CA THR A 371 8.03 34.66 -22.54
C THR A 371 8.30 35.04 -21.08
N SER A 372 7.46 35.92 -20.50
CA SER A 372 7.57 36.40 -19.12
C SER A 372 6.25 36.11 -18.39
N PHE A 373 6.29 35.57 -17.17
CA PHE A 373 5.09 35.48 -16.32
C PHE A 373 5.13 36.48 -15.17
N LEU A 374 6.33 36.92 -14.79
CA LEU A 374 6.51 38.00 -13.82
C LEU A 374 6.46 39.36 -14.54
N PRO A 375 5.88 40.40 -13.90
CA PRO A 375 5.91 41.76 -14.44
C PRO A 375 7.34 42.31 -14.45
N GLN A 376 7.66 43.08 -15.48
CA GLN A 376 8.99 43.66 -15.68
C GLN A 376 9.12 45.04 -14.99
N GLY A 377 10.36 45.47 -14.78
CA GLY A 377 10.66 46.75 -14.11
C GLY A 377 10.16 46.78 -12.66
N LEU A 378 9.51 47.87 -12.27
CA LEU A 378 9.12 48.11 -10.87
C LEU A 378 8.10 47.09 -10.32
N GLY A 379 7.27 46.48 -11.17
CA GLY A 379 6.26 45.49 -10.74
C GLY A 379 6.86 44.20 -10.16
N LEU A 380 8.12 43.86 -10.52
CA LEU A 380 8.82 42.71 -9.97
C LEU A 380 9.05 42.85 -8.46
N TRP A 381 9.31 44.07 -7.98
CA TRP A 381 9.58 44.32 -6.57
C TRP A 381 8.39 44.03 -5.65
N ILE A 382 7.16 44.08 -6.14
CA ILE A 382 5.97 43.67 -5.38
C ILE A 382 6.05 42.17 -5.06
N HIS A 383 6.40 41.34 -6.05
CA HIS A 383 6.55 39.90 -5.89
C HIS A 383 7.73 39.54 -4.98
N VAL A 384 8.86 40.23 -5.14
CA VAL A 384 10.03 40.10 -4.26
C VAL A 384 9.68 40.50 -2.82
N ALA A 385 8.96 41.60 -2.61
CA ALA A 385 8.55 42.06 -1.29
C ALA A 385 7.62 41.03 -0.60
N VAL A 386 6.60 40.52 -1.31
CA VAL A 386 5.71 39.48 -0.77
C VAL A 386 6.48 38.21 -0.40
N ALA A 387 7.39 37.74 -1.27
CA ALA A 387 8.21 36.56 -1.01
C ALA A 387 9.16 36.75 0.20
N MET A 388 9.76 37.94 0.34
CA MET A 388 10.61 38.28 1.47
C MET A 388 9.81 38.41 2.78
N ILE A 389 8.66 39.07 2.76
CA ILE A 389 7.76 39.19 3.93
C ILE A 389 7.33 37.81 4.40
N TYR A 390 6.88 36.93 3.48
CA TYR A 390 6.52 35.55 3.80
C TYR A 390 7.68 34.76 4.39
N SER A 391 8.87 34.86 3.78
CA SER A 391 10.06 34.15 4.23
C SER A 391 10.52 34.59 5.63
N ILE A 392 10.53 35.90 5.88
CA ILE A 392 10.86 36.49 7.19
C ILE A 392 9.81 36.10 8.23
N HIS A 393 8.52 36.20 7.92
CA HIS A 393 7.44 35.82 8.84
C HIS A 393 7.51 34.35 9.24
N SER A 394 7.68 33.45 8.26
CA SER A 394 7.84 32.01 8.50
C SER A 394 9.10 31.70 9.31
N LEU A 395 10.21 32.41 9.08
CA LEU A 395 11.43 32.25 9.86
C LEU A 395 11.25 32.73 11.31
N LEU A 396 10.59 33.87 11.53
CA LEU A 396 10.28 34.39 12.86
C LEU A 396 9.37 33.44 13.65
N GLU A 397 8.37 32.84 13.00
CA GLU A 397 7.51 31.80 13.58
C GLU A 397 8.33 30.57 14.03
N HIS A 398 9.27 30.10 13.19
CA HIS A 398 10.15 28.98 13.57
C HIS A 398 11.04 29.34 14.78
N HIS A 399 11.58 30.56 14.84
CA HIS A 399 12.36 31.03 16.00
C HIS A 399 11.51 31.18 17.26
N ALA A 400 10.27 31.66 17.16
CA ALA A 400 9.33 31.72 18.28
C ALA A 400 9.02 30.33 18.86
N LEU A 401 8.99 29.29 18.01
CA LEU A 401 8.85 27.89 18.40
C LEU A 401 10.17 27.25 18.91
N GLY A 402 11.26 28.00 18.98
CA GLY A 402 12.59 27.53 19.39
C GLY A 402 13.30 26.64 18.37
N LEU A 403 12.96 26.75 17.08
CA LEU A 403 13.57 25.99 15.98
C LEU A 403 14.66 26.81 15.29
N SER A 404 15.73 26.13 14.84
CA SER A 404 16.86 26.81 14.19
C SER A 404 16.57 27.23 12.74
N THR A 405 17.28 28.26 12.25
CA THR A 405 17.24 28.67 10.83
C THR A 405 17.56 27.53 9.86
N ARG A 406 18.43 26.58 10.25
CA ARG A 406 18.72 25.37 9.47
C ARG A 406 17.51 24.44 9.37
N HIS A 407 16.72 24.33 10.45
CA HIS A 407 15.46 23.58 10.45
C HIS A 407 14.44 24.23 9.51
N TRP A 408 14.23 25.55 9.61
CA TRP A 408 13.37 26.31 8.69
C TRP A 408 13.76 26.08 7.23
N TRP A 409 15.04 26.26 6.88
CA TRP A 409 15.51 26.09 5.50
C TRP A 409 15.34 24.66 4.98
N ASN A 410 15.61 23.64 5.81
CA ASN A 410 15.34 22.26 5.45
C ASN A 410 13.83 22.02 5.21
N ASN A 411 12.96 22.59 6.04
CA ASN A 411 11.51 22.46 5.87
C ASN A 411 11.02 23.11 4.56
N GLN A 412 11.50 24.33 4.22
CA GLN A 412 11.17 25.01 2.97
C GLN A 412 11.56 24.18 1.73
N ARG A 413 12.74 23.54 1.75
CA ARG A 413 13.18 22.67 0.65
C ARG A 413 12.37 21.38 0.58
N MET A 414 12.06 20.79 1.74
CA MET A 414 11.34 19.52 1.83
C MET A 414 9.84 19.66 1.54
N ILE A 415 9.20 20.80 1.81
CA ILE A 415 7.80 21.02 1.38
C ILE A 415 7.72 21.08 -0.15
N THR A 416 8.59 21.83 -0.83
CA THR A 416 8.65 21.83 -2.32
C THR A 416 8.86 20.43 -2.87
N ILE A 417 9.84 19.69 -2.36
CA ILE A 417 10.13 18.32 -2.81
C ILE A 417 8.93 17.39 -2.58
N ARG A 418 8.40 17.30 -1.35
CA ARG A 418 7.26 16.42 -1.01
C ARG A 418 6.03 16.74 -1.84
N THR A 419 5.66 18.01 -1.95
CA THR A 419 4.46 18.43 -2.67
C THR A 419 4.54 18.11 -4.15
N THR A 420 5.68 18.40 -4.80
CA THR A 420 5.84 18.21 -6.25
C THR A 420 6.27 16.79 -6.66
N SER A 421 6.37 15.85 -5.71
CA SER A 421 6.70 14.45 -5.99
C SER A 421 5.81 13.45 -5.24
N ALA A 422 6.06 13.19 -3.95
CA ALA A 422 5.30 12.21 -3.16
C ALA A 422 3.79 12.52 -3.13
N TRP A 423 3.41 13.76 -2.84
CA TRP A 423 1.99 14.16 -2.81
C TRP A 423 1.36 14.18 -4.21
N PHE A 424 2.15 14.49 -5.25
CA PHE A 424 1.68 14.42 -6.64
C PHE A 424 1.36 12.98 -7.07
N ILE A 425 2.26 12.03 -6.82
CA ILE A 425 2.00 10.61 -7.09
C ILE A 425 0.84 10.10 -6.20
N GLY A 426 0.75 10.53 -4.94
CA GLY A 426 -0.36 10.24 -4.05
C GLY A 426 -1.70 10.76 -4.57
N PHE A 427 -1.74 11.98 -5.10
CA PHE A 427 -2.92 12.58 -5.74
C PHE A 427 -3.36 11.79 -6.98
N LEU A 428 -2.44 11.45 -7.89
CA LEU A 428 -2.77 10.61 -9.05
C LEU A 428 -3.37 9.27 -8.61
N SER A 429 -2.77 8.62 -7.61
CA SER A 429 -3.27 7.34 -7.06
C SER A 429 -4.68 7.50 -6.45
N ALA A 430 -4.95 8.62 -5.77
CA ALA A 430 -6.27 8.93 -5.22
C ALA A 430 -7.33 9.17 -6.31
N MET A 431 -6.98 9.88 -7.39
CA MET A 431 -7.89 10.09 -8.52
C MET A 431 -8.26 8.79 -9.22
N ILE A 432 -7.32 7.84 -9.36
CA ILE A 432 -7.57 6.51 -9.94
C ILE A 432 -8.56 5.72 -9.05
N LYS A 433 -8.38 5.74 -7.71
CA LYS A 433 -9.33 5.10 -6.77
C LYS A 433 -10.71 5.75 -6.77
N LEU A 434 -10.77 7.09 -6.74
CA LEU A 434 -12.04 7.82 -6.81
C LEU A 434 -12.78 7.63 -8.14
N SER A 435 -12.06 7.24 -9.20
CA SER A 435 -12.63 6.85 -10.50
C SER A 435 -13.06 5.38 -10.57
N GLY A 436 -12.87 4.59 -9.51
CA GLY A 436 -13.23 3.17 -9.46
C GLY A 436 -12.35 2.24 -10.30
N ILE A 437 -11.16 2.69 -10.73
CA ILE A 437 -10.29 1.95 -11.66
C ILE A 437 -9.39 0.95 -10.92
N SER A 438 -8.89 1.30 -9.73
CA SER A 438 -8.11 0.40 -8.87
C SER A 438 -8.14 0.86 -7.42
N ASP A 439 -8.01 -0.07 -6.47
CA ASP A 439 -7.72 0.26 -5.08
C ASP A 439 -6.27 0.71 -4.87
N ILE A 440 -6.02 1.41 -3.77
CA ILE A 440 -4.66 1.84 -3.39
C ILE A 440 -4.10 0.84 -2.39
N VAL A 441 -3.01 0.17 -2.78
CA VAL A 441 -2.26 -0.73 -1.90
C VAL A 441 -1.65 0.05 -0.73
N PHE A 442 -1.82 -0.45 0.48
CA PHE A 442 -1.18 0.09 1.68
C PHE A 442 0.25 -0.43 1.80
N GLU A 443 1.23 0.41 1.50
CA GLU A 443 2.64 0.12 1.74
C GLU A 443 2.96 0.28 3.23
N ILE A 444 3.32 -0.82 3.92
CA ILE A 444 3.82 -0.81 5.30
C ILE A 444 5.14 -0.04 5.35
N THR A 445 5.29 0.85 6.32
CA THR A 445 6.53 1.64 6.48
C THR A 445 7.45 0.90 7.43
N GLN A 446 8.65 0.54 6.97
CA GLN A 446 9.62 -0.21 7.78
C GLN A 446 9.96 0.53 9.09
N LYS A 447 9.85 -0.15 10.22
CA LYS A 447 10.31 0.32 11.54
C LYS A 447 11.79 -0.06 11.67
N GLU A 448 12.68 0.91 11.49
CA GLU A 448 14.13 0.67 11.61
C GLU A 448 14.52 0.17 13.01
N LYS A 449 15.31 -0.90 13.03
CA LYS A 449 15.95 -1.42 14.24
C LYS A 449 17.11 -0.49 14.64
N PRO A 450 17.25 -0.11 15.93
CA PRO A 450 18.48 0.53 16.41
C PRO A 450 19.68 -0.40 16.12
N THR A 451 20.60 0.04 15.26
CA THR A 451 21.72 -0.80 14.81
C THR A 451 22.84 -0.86 15.83
N SER A 452 23.34 -2.07 16.08
CA SER A 452 24.41 -2.37 17.05
C SER A 452 25.58 -3.17 16.44
N SER A 453 25.60 -3.38 15.12
CA SER A 453 26.59 -4.23 14.43
C SER A 453 27.60 -3.42 13.59
N ALA A 454 28.84 -3.92 13.54
CA ALA A 454 30.01 -3.17 13.04
C ALA A 454 30.26 -3.24 11.52
N HIS A 455 29.43 -3.96 10.75
CA HIS A 455 29.73 -4.29 9.34
C HIS A 455 29.64 -3.09 8.37
N ASP A 456 29.00 -1.99 8.80
CA ASP A 456 28.76 -0.77 8.00
C ASP A 456 29.81 0.34 8.20
N ALA A 457 30.98 0.05 8.80
CA ALA A 457 32.03 1.05 9.05
C ALA A 457 32.48 1.83 7.78
N VAL A 458 32.32 1.26 6.59
CA VAL A 458 32.61 1.91 5.29
C VAL A 458 31.56 2.98 4.92
N ASP A 459 30.33 2.84 5.40
CA ASP A 459 29.19 3.73 5.10
C ASP A 459 29.04 4.91 6.07
N ALA A 460 29.81 4.93 7.17
CA ALA A 460 29.86 6.07 8.10
C ALA A 460 30.24 7.40 7.41
N THR A 461 30.99 7.34 6.30
CA THR A 461 31.33 8.50 5.45
C THR A 461 30.16 9.04 4.61
N LYS A 462 28.99 8.39 4.63
CA LYS A 462 27.85 8.61 3.72
C LYS A 462 26.51 8.88 4.42
N ALA A 463 26.47 8.86 5.75
CA ALA A 463 25.26 9.16 6.52
C ALA A 463 24.73 10.59 6.23
N GLY A 464 23.41 10.72 6.08
CA GLY A 464 22.76 12.00 5.71
C GLY A 464 22.74 12.33 4.21
N ARG A 465 23.20 11.43 3.34
CA ARG A 465 22.89 11.47 1.90
C ARG A 465 21.50 10.90 1.65
N PHE A 466 20.78 11.47 0.69
CA PHE A 466 19.50 10.95 0.25
C PHE A 466 19.71 9.60 -0.44
N THR A 467 18.89 8.62 -0.08
CA THR A 467 18.79 7.32 -0.74
C THR A 467 17.80 7.40 -1.90
N PHE A 468 18.09 6.73 -3.01
CA PHE A 468 17.24 6.71 -4.20
C PHE A 468 17.09 5.28 -4.73
N ASP A 469 15.90 4.99 -5.25
CA ASP A 469 15.53 3.70 -5.81
C ASP A 469 14.73 3.87 -7.13
N LYS A 470 14.03 2.82 -7.56
CA LYS A 470 13.22 2.82 -8.79
C LYS A 470 11.78 3.32 -8.56
N SER A 471 11.43 3.79 -7.36
CA SER A 471 10.09 4.23 -6.99
C SER A 471 9.60 5.42 -7.83
N PRO A 472 8.31 5.45 -8.24
CA PRO A 472 7.74 6.54 -9.02
C PRO A 472 7.89 7.93 -8.38
N VAL A 473 7.98 8.01 -7.05
CA VAL A 473 8.16 9.30 -6.34
C VAL A 473 9.45 10.02 -6.75
N PHE A 474 10.51 9.29 -7.11
CA PHE A 474 11.76 9.92 -7.58
C PHE A 474 11.72 10.32 -9.05
N VAL A 475 10.84 9.74 -9.87
CA VAL A 475 10.67 10.15 -11.28
C VAL A 475 10.18 11.60 -11.33
N ALA A 476 9.12 11.95 -10.60
CA ALA A 476 8.55 13.30 -10.59
C ALA A 476 9.57 14.37 -10.18
N GLY A 477 10.25 14.18 -9.04
CA GLY A 477 11.27 15.11 -8.55
C GLY A 477 12.49 15.23 -9.46
N THR A 478 12.92 14.13 -10.08
CA THR A 478 14.04 14.14 -11.04
C THR A 478 13.65 14.85 -12.33
N THR A 479 12.43 14.67 -12.84
CA THR A 479 11.91 15.39 -14.02
C THR A 479 11.91 16.90 -13.80
N ILE A 480 11.42 17.36 -12.64
CA ILE A 480 11.41 18.79 -12.30
C ILE A 480 12.82 19.36 -12.29
N LEU A 481 13.79 18.69 -11.65
CA LEU A 481 15.18 19.12 -11.65
C LEU A 481 15.75 19.19 -13.08
N LEU A 482 15.56 18.14 -13.89
CA LEU A 482 16.06 18.12 -15.28
C LEU A 482 15.45 19.25 -16.13
N LEU A 483 14.17 19.55 -15.94
CA LEU A 483 13.51 20.69 -16.62
C LEU A 483 14.12 22.04 -16.22
N GLN A 484 14.38 22.29 -14.93
CA GLN A 484 15.07 23.52 -14.50
C GLN A 484 16.47 23.63 -15.09
N LEU A 485 17.27 22.57 -15.01
CA LEU A 485 18.63 22.54 -15.57
C LEU A 485 18.63 22.79 -17.09
N THR A 486 17.67 22.22 -17.80
CA THR A 486 17.49 22.41 -19.25
C THR A 486 17.13 23.86 -19.59
N ALA A 487 16.20 24.48 -18.84
CA ALA A 487 15.86 25.89 -19.01
C ALA A 487 17.05 26.82 -18.76
N LEU A 488 17.78 26.61 -17.65
CA LEU A 488 18.98 27.39 -17.32
C LEU A 488 20.07 27.25 -18.40
N PHE A 489 20.28 26.04 -18.93
CA PHE A 489 21.20 25.78 -20.03
C PHE A 489 20.79 26.51 -21.32
N ILE A 490 19.51 26.44 -21.71
CA ILE A 490 18.96 27.14 -22.89
C ILE A 490 19.14 28.66 -22.76
N LYS A 491 18.87 29.22 -21.58
CA LYS A 491 19.07 30.65 -21.29
C LYS A 491 20.55 31.04 -21.42
N PHE A 492 21.44 30.25 -20.82
CA PHE A 492 22.88 30.50 -20.80
C PHE A 492 23.51 30.41 -22.20
N MET A 493 23.10 29.43 -23.00
CA MET A 493 23.58 29.24 -24.37
C MET A 493 22.91 30.17 -25.40
N GLY A 494 21.96 31.01 -24.99
CA GLY A 494 21.23 31.91 -25.89
C GLY A 494 20.34 31.20 -26.92
N LEU A 495 20.00 29.93 -26.70
CA LEU A 495 19.22 29.08 -27.63
C LEU A 495 17.71 29.38 -27.60
N GLN A 496 17.33 30.59 -27.18
CA GLN A 496 15.94 30.99 -27.04
C GLN A 496 15.36 31.46 -28.38
N PRO A 497 14.07 31.25 -28.66
CA PRO A 497 13.42 31.92 -29.79
C PRO A 497 13.45 33.45 -29.60
N PRO A 498 13.41 34.23 -30.70
CA PRO A 498 13.23 35.67 -30.61
C PRO A 498 11.90 35.99 -29.88
N PRO A 499 11.84 37.06 -29.08
CA PRO A 499 10.64 37.39 -28.31
C PRO A 499 9.43 37.63 -29.22
N THR A 500 8.30 37.01 -28.89
CA THR A 500 7.07 37.12 -29.69
C THR A 500 6.50 38.54 -29.64
N SER A 501 6.34 39.17 -30.81
CA SER A 501 5.97 40.58 -30.99
C SER A 501 4.56 40.97 -30.55
N THR A 502 3.81 40.07 -29.90
CA THR A 502 2.41 40.26 -29.50
C THR A 502 2.23 40.68 -28.04
N GLN A 503 3.30 40.75 -27.24
CA GLN A 503 3.30 41.32 -25.90
C GLN A 503 4.43 42.33 -25.75
N SER A 504 4.14 43.49 -25.16
CA SER A 504 5.04 44.65 -25.06
C SER A 504 6.12 44.52 -23.98
N GLY A 505 6.70 43.33 -23.82
CA GLY A 505 7.75 43.04 -22.85
C GLY A 505 9.05 42.65 -23.55
N ASN A 506 10.17 42.82 -22.84
CA ASN A 506 11.34 42.01 -23.17
C ASN A 506 10.99 40.53 -22.96
N GLY A 507 11.78 39.60 -23.51
CA GLY A 507 11.57 38.18 -23.24
C GLY A 507 11.81 37.79 -21.76
N SER A 508 11.83 36.49 -21.50
CA SER A 508 12.13 35.89 -20.18
C SER A 508 13.20 36.65 -19.36
N GLY A 509 12.83 37.10 -18.17
CA GLY A 509 13.60 38.06 -17.38
C GLY A 509 14.47 37.43 -16.28
N VAL A 510 15.02 38.31 -15.43
CA VAL A 510 15.80 37.92 -14.25
C VAL A 510 14.94 37.21 -13.19
N GLY A 511 13.64 37.53 -13.13
CA GLY A 511 12.70 36.90 -12.20
C GLY A 511 12.54 35.40 -12.46
N GLU A 512 12.28 35.01 -13.71
CA GLU A 512 12.18 33.61 -14.12
C GLU A 512 13.48 32.84 -13.84
N LEU A 513 14.64 33.47 -14.08
CA LEU A 513 15.96 32.90 -13.78
C LEU A 513 16.15 32.65 -12.27
N ILE A 514 15.74 33.60 -11.42
CA ILE A 514 15.77 33.45 -9.95
C ILE A 514 14.85 32.31 -9.51
N CYS A 515 13.62 32.23 -10.02
CA CYS A 515 12.68 31.15 -9.70
C CYS A 515 13.22 29.77 -10.07
N SER A 516 13.77 29.62 -11.29
CA SER A 516 14.36 28.36 -11.75
C SER A 516 15.58 27.97 -10.92
N THR A 517 16.48 28.92 -10.63
CA THR A 517 17.66 28.72 -9.78
C THR A 517 17.27 28.33 -8.35
N TYR A 518 16.24 28.97 -7.76
CA TYR A 518 15.71 28.63 -6.45
C TYR A 518 15.22 27.18 -6.39
N LEU A 519 14.50 26.72 -7.42
CA LEU A 519 14.06 25.32 -7.49
C LEU A 519 15.24 24.34 -7.58
N VAL A 520 16.29 24.64 -8.35
CA VAL A 520 17.53 23.83 -8.37
C VAL A 520 18.20 23.79 -6.98
N VAL A 521 18.21 24.90 -6.25
CA VAL A 521 18.73 24.98 -4.87
C VAL A 521 17.88 24.16 -3.89
N CYS A 522 16.55 24.15 -4.03
CA CYS A 522 15.70 23.25 -3.26
C CYS A 522 16.04 21.78 -3.56
N TYR A 523 16.13 21.44 -4.84
CA TYR A 523 16.44 20.11 -5.39
C TYR A 523 17.93 19.72 -5.34
N TRP A 524 18.78 20.47 -4.63
CA TRP A 524 20.21 20.17 -4.43
C TRP A 524 20.54 18.70 -4.05
N PRO A 525 19.72 17.96 -3.27
CA PRO A 525 19.96 16.55 -2.99
C PRO A 525 19.78 15.65 -4.22
N TYR A 526 18.78 15.94 -5.07
CA TYR A 526 18.57 15.23 -6.33
C TYR A 526 19.70 15.57 -7.32
N LEU A 527 20.18 16.82 -7.34
CA LEU A 527 21.35 17.21 -8.15
C LEU A 527 22.60 16.43 -7.75
N LYS A 528 22.85 16.26 -6.45
CA LYS A 528 23.91 15.35 -5.97
C LYS A 528 23.62 13.89 -6.35
N GLY A 529 22.36 13.47 -6.30
CA GLY A 529 21.91 12.14 -6.69
C GLY A 529 22.16 11.80 -8.16
N LEU A 530 22.10 12.76 -9.09
CA LEU A 530 22.40 12.56 -10.52
C LEU A 530 23.86 12.12 -10.77
N PHE A 531 24.79 12.51 -9.90
CA PHE A 531 26.23 12.23 -10.05
C PHE A 531 26.77 11.21 -9.01
N ALA A 532 25.92 10.75 -8.09
CA ALA A 532 26.28 9.75 -7.08
C ALA A 532 26.13 8.31 -7.61
N ARG A 533 26.69 7.34 -6.87
CA ARG A 533 26.67 5.90 -7.22
C ARG A 533 26.11 5.06 -6.07
N GLY A 534 25.66 3.85 -6.39
CA GLY A 534 25.01 2.94 -5.45
C GLY A 534 23.69 3.51 -4.92
N LYS A 535 23.28 3.16 -3.69
CA LYS A 535 22.03 3.59 -3.05
C LYS A 535 21.83 5.11 -2.93
N TYR A 536 22.88 5.90 -3.16
CA TYR A 536 22.84 7.37 -3.12
C TYR A 536 22.72 8.03 -4.50
N GLY A 537 22.85 7.25 -5.58
CA GLY A 537 22.66 7.71 -6.95
C GLY A 537 21.23 7.49 -7.41
N ILE A 538 20.65 8.46 -8.14
CA ILE A 538 19.36 8.26 -8.79
C ILE A 538 19.54 7.16 -9.84
N PRO A 539 18.78 6.05 -9.81
CA PRO A 539 18.99 4.96 -10.75
C PRO A 539 18.83 5.39 -12.21
N LEU A 540 19.64 4.82 -13.11
CA LEU A 540 19.59 5.13 -14.54
C LEU A 540 18.17 4.97 -15.13
N SER A 541 17.41 3.95 -14.70
CA SER A 541 16.01 3.78 -15.10
C SER A 541 15.11 4.95 -14.71
N THR A 542 15.37 5.58 -13.57
CA THR A 542 14.66 6.77 -13.09
C THR A 542 15.08 8.00 -13.90
N ILE A 543 16.39 8.17 -14.15
CA ILE A 543 16.93 9.25 -15.01
C ILE A 543 16.37 9.15 -16.44
N PHE A 544 16.35 7.96 -17.05
CA PHE A 544 15.79 7.76 -18.40
C PHE A 544 14.29 8.07 -18.46
N LYS A 545 13.50 7.58 -17.50
CA LYS A 545 12.06 7.92 -17.41
C LYS A 545 11.84 9.41 -17.28
N SER A 546 12.57 10.07 -16.38
CA SER A 546 12.46 11.53 -16.19
C SER A 546 12.92 12.31 -17.41
N THR A 547 14.00 11.90 -18.07
CA THR A 547 14.50 12.52 -19.31
C THR A 547 13.47 12.38 -20.43
N ALA A 548 12.84 11.22 -20.59
CA ALA A 548 11.77 11.02 -21.57
C ALA A 548 10.57 11.94 -21.32
N ILE A 549 10.14 12.08 -20.05
CA ILE A 549 9.06 13.01 -19.68
C ILE A 549 9.48 14.47 -19.93
N SER A 550 10.72 14.85 -19.60
CA SER A 550 11.25 16.18 -19.91
C SER A 550 11.26 16.44 -21.42
N VAL A 551 11.69 15.49 -22.25
CA VAL A 551 11.67 15.61 -23.72
C VAL A 551 10.23 15.73 -24.25
N VAL A 552 9.28 14.97 -23.72
CA VAL A 552 7.85 15.11 -24.08
C VAL A 552 7.34 16.52 -23.73
N PHE A 553 7.68 17.06 -22.56
CA PHE A 553 7.35 18.45 -22.21
C PHE A 553 7.97 19.45 -23.21
N MET A 554 9.25 19.28 -23.56
CA MET A 554 9.96 20.12 -24.55
C MET A 554 9.35 20.07 -25.96
N LEU A 555 8.77 18.93 -26.35
CA LEU A 555 8.03 18.75 -27.60
C LEU A 555 6.66 19.42 -27.55
N LEU A 556 5.92 19.27 -26.44
CA LEU A 556 4.59 19.88 -26.26
C LEU A 556 4.62 21.42 -26.26
N ILE A 557 5.71 22.03 -25.79
CA ILE A 557 5.91 23.49 -25.83
C ILE A 557 6.48 23.99 -27.18
N GLY A 558 6.65 23.11 -28.17
CA GLY A 558 7.06 23.46 -29.53
C GLY A 558 8.53 23.87 -29.70
N TYR A 559 9.39 23.67 -28.70
CA TYR A 559 10.78 24.14 -28.73
C TYR A 559 11.69 23.29 -29.62
N VAL A 560 11.45 21.98 -29.70
CA VAL A 560 12.19 21.09 -30.63
C VAL A 560 11.47 21.09 -31.98
N PRO A 561 12.09 21.55 -33.08
CA PRO A 561 11.46 21.49 -34.39
C PRO A 561 11.29 20.04 -34.83
N LEU A 562 10.04 19.65 -35.14
CA LEU A 562 9.66 18.31 -35.63
C LEU A 562 10.50 17.79 -36.82
N ARG A 563 11.22 18.68 -37.53
CA ARG A 563 12.14 18.33 -38.63
C ARG A 563 13.44 17.63 -38.18
N LEU A 564 13.87 17.77 -36.93
CA LEU A 564 15.06 17.05 -36.43
C LEU A 564 14.77 15.59 -36.04
N ILE A 565 13.50 15.15 -36.06
CA ILE A 565 13.09 13.77 -35.80
C ILE A 565 12.49 13.13 -37.07
N GLN A 566 13.16 13.32 -38.21
CA GLN A 566 13.01 12.43 -39.37
C GLN A 566 13.83 11.14 -39.19
N LEU A 567 13.57 10.44 -38.08
CA LEU A 567 13.90 9.02 -37.89
C LEU A 567 12.66 8.33 -37.31
N SER A 568 11.83 7.86 -38.24
CA SER A 568 10.81 6.78 -38.17
C SER A 568 9.77 6.68 -37.03
N VAL A 569 9.83 7.46 -35.95
CA VAL A 569 8.96 7.22 -34.76
C VAL A 569 7.65 8.04 -34.77
N PHE A 570 7.60 9.18 -35.47
CA PHE A 570 6.49 10.14 -35.31
C PHE A 570 5.24 9.92 -36.19
N SER A 571 5.28 9.08 -37.23
CA SER A 571 4.06 8.80 -38.03
C SER A 571 3.06 7.91 -37.31
N SER A 572 3.51 7.10 -36.35
CA SER A 572 2.65 6.15 -35.61
C SER A 572 1.86 6.79 -34.47
N LEU A 573 2.22 8.02 -34.03
CA LEU A 573 1.54 8.70 -32.93
C LEU A 573 0.40 9.63 -33.38
N LEU A 574 0.46 10.20 -34.59
CA LEU A 574 -0.56 11.14 -35.07
C LEU A 574 -1.78 10.49 -35.76
N SER A 575 -1.77 9.19 -36.04
CA SER A 575 -2.94 8.47 -36.55
C SER A 575 -3.97 8.09 -35.46
N LEU A 576 -3.72 8.46 -34.20
CA LEU A 576 -4.51 8.04 -33.04
C LEU A 576 -5.40 9.14 -32.42
N THR A 577 -5.38 10.37 -32.95
CA THR A 577 -6.16 11.50 -32.39
C THR A 577 -7.22 12.08 -33.33
N SER A 578 -7.71 11.30 -34.30
CA SER A 578 -8.82 11.70 -35.20
C SER A 578 -10.05 10.79 -35.10
N ARG A 579 -10.45 10.42 -33.87
CA ARG A 579 -11.82 9.98 -33.57
C ARG A 579 -12.28 10.63 -32.27
N SER A 580 -13.08 11.68 -32.38
CA SER A 580 -13.92 12.18 -31.29
C SER A 580 -14.98 11.12 -30.94
N PRO A 581 -15.04 10.62 -29.70
CA PRO A 581 -16.24 9.93 -29.22
C PRO A 581 -17.34 10.98 -29.05
N SER A 582 -18.50 10.74 -29.64
CA SER A 582 -19.71 11.51 -29.35
C SER A 582 -20.05 11.37 -27.87
N LEU A 583 -20.30 12.50 -27.19
CA LEU A 583 -20.66 12.54 -25.77
C LEU A 583 -22.13 12.08 -25.57
N SER A 584 -22.36 10.78 -25.66
CA SER A 584 -23.65 10.13 -25.43
C SER A 584 -23.45 8.66 -25.08
N SER A 585 -24.11 8.17 -24.02
CA SER A 585 -24.16 6.77 -23.51
C SER A 585 -22.98 6.22 -22.68
N MET A 586 -22.35 7.03 -21.81
CA MET A 586 -21.56 6.52 -20.66
C MET A 586 -22.20 6.87 -19.30
N ALA A 587 -23.54 6.81 -19.27
CA ALA A 587 -24.35 7.01 -18.07
C ALA A 587 -25.53 6.03 -18.03
N ASP A 588 -25.27 4.76 -18.35
CA ASP A 588 -26.20 3.66 -18.13
C ASP A 588 -25.57 2.63 -17.18
N THR A 589 -26.34 2.25 -16.17
CA THR A 589 -25.98 1.27 -15.15
C THR A 589 -25.81 -0.11 -15.78
N ALA A 590 -24.67 -0.78 -15.56
CA ALA A 590 -24.44 -2.14 -16.03
C ALA A 590 -23.85 -3.02 -14.93
N SER A 591 -24.55 -4.12 -14.61
CA SER A 591 -24.06 -5.20 -13.76
C SER A 591 -22.84 -5.90 -14.37
N SER A 592 -22.04 -6.55 -13.53
CA SER A 592 -21.05 -7.54 -14.00
C SER A 592 -21.72 -8.53 -14.97
N PRO A 593 -21.16 -8.77 -16.18
CA PRO A 593 -21.69 -9.76 -17.10
C PRO A 593 -21.46 -11.21 -16.60
N PHE A 594 -20.62 -11.38 -15.59
CA PHE A 594 -20.41 -12.66 -14.92
C PHE A 594 -21.43 -12.89 -13.81
N LYS A 595 -22.10 -14.04 -13.88
CA LYS A 595 -22.84 -14.63 -12.76
C LYS A 595 -21.85 -15.38 -11.88
N LYS A 596 -21.62 -14.91 -10.65
CA LYS A 596 -20.88 -15.67 -9.63
C LYS A 596 -21.77 -16.83 -9.14
N ILE A 597 -21.19 -18.02 -9.04
CA ILE A 597 -21.82 -19.25 -8.54
C ILE A 597 -20.88 -19.93 -7.56
N GLN A 598 -21.40 -20.89 -6.79
CA GLN A 598 -20.58 -21.84 -6.04
C GLN A 598 -20.80 -23.26 -6.57
N ILE A 599 -19.70 -24.00 -6.68
CA ILE A 599 -19.69 -25.40 -7.13
C ILE A 599 -19.23 -26.24 -5.94
N LEU A 600 -19.97 -27.31 -5.67
CA LEU A 600 -19.62 -28.33 -4.68
C LEU A 600 -18.79 -29.42 -5.36
N ARG A 601 -17.62 -29.73 -4.79
CA ARG A 601 -16.76 -30.85 -5.13
C ARG A 601 -16.59 -31.70 -3.88
N ASP A 602 -17.18 -32.89 -3.87
CA ASP A 602 -17.07 -33.88 -2.79
C ASP A 602 -17.40 -33.29 -1.39
N ASP A 603 -16.38 -32.78 -0.69
CA ASP A 603 -16.40 -32.23 0.66
C ASP A 603 -16.25 -30.69 0.73
N THR A 604 -15.95 -30.04 -0.39
CA THR A 604 -15.45 -28.66 -0.45
C THR A 604 -16.16 -27.83 -1.52
N THR A 605 -16.46 -26.57 -1.22
CA THR A 605 -17.03 -25.62 -2.18
C THR A 605 -15.98 -24.65 -2.69
N PHE A 606 -16.15 -24.22 -3.94
CA PHE A 606 -15.35 -23.14 -4.53
C PHE A 606 -16.24 -22.20 -5.36
N ASP A 607 -15.81 -20.94 -5.44
CA ASP A 607 -16.46 -19.94 -6.27
C ASP A 607 -16.11 -20.14 -7.75
N ALA A 608 -17.06 -19.87 -8.64
CA ALA A 608 -16.82 -19.83 -10.08
C ALA A 608 -17.60 -18.68 -10.74
N TYR A 609 -17.12 -18.24 -11.90
CA TYR A 609 -17.67 -17.11 -12.64
C TYR A 609 -18.13 -17.55 -14.03
N VAL A 610 -19.42 -17.40 -14.34
CA VAL A 610 -20.02 -17.85 -15.60
C VAL A 610 -20.43 -16.68 -16.47
N VAL A 611 -20.12 -16.74 -17.77
CA VAL A 611 -20.54 -15.77 -18.80
C VAL A 611 -20.84 -16.48 -20.12
N GLY A 612 -21.80 -15.94 -20.90
CA GLY A 612 -22.21 -16.48 -22.18
C GLY A 612 -23.69 -16.89 -22.22
N LYS A 613 -24.09 -17.54 -23.31
CA LYS A 613 -25.49 -17.97 -23.51
C LYS A 613 -25.77 -19.26 -22.74
N GLU A 614 -27.00 -19.39 -22.25
CA GLU A 614 -27.52 -20.68 -21.79
C GLU A 614 -27.58 -21.69 -22.94
N ASP A 615 -27.49 -22.99 -22.63
CA ASP A 615 -27.49 -24.14 -23.56
C ASP A 615 -26.41 -24.13 -24.66
N ALA A 616 -25.49 -23.17 -24.67
CA ALA A 616 -24.33 -23.16 -25.55
C ALA A 616 -23.27 -24.20 -25.12
N PRO A 617 -22.41 -24.66 -26.05
CA PRO A 617 -21.28 -25.54 -25.69
C PRO A 617 -20.40 -24.88 -24.63
N GLY A 618 -20.02 -25.66 -23.62
CA GLY A 618 -19.35 -25.16 -22.43
C GLY A 618 -17.84 -25.10 -22.61
N ILE A 619 -17.19 -24.12 -22.01
CA ILE A 619 -15.72 -24.07 -21.91
C ILE A 619 -15.33 -23.68 -20.49
N VAL A 620 -14.59 -24.56 -19.81
CA VAL A 620 -13.92 -24.20 -18.56
C VAL A 620 -12.65 -23.41 -18.91
N VAL A 621 -12.48 -22.23 -18.32
CA VAL A 621 -11.41 -21.27 -18.62
C VAL A 621 -10.52 -21.13 -17.39
N LEU A 622 -9.29 -21.67 -17.45
CA LEU A 622 -8.39 -21.78 -16.31
C LEU A 622 -7.41 -20.61 -16.24
N GLN A 623 -7.38 -19.99 -15.06
CA GLN A 623 -6.47 -18.92 -14.67
C GLN A 623 -4.99 -19.24 -14.89
N GLU A 624 -4.20 -18.20 -15.08
CA GLU A 624 -2.75 -18.24 -14.89
C GLU A 624 -2.42 -18.33 -13.38
N TRP A 625 -1.12 -18.35 -13.07
CA TRP A 625 -0.60 -18.24 -11.69
C TRP A 625 -1.00 -16.96 -10.93
N TRP A 626 -1.69 -16.02 -11.59
CA TRP A 626 -2.14 -14.75 -11.00
C TRP A 626 -3.45 -14.85 -10.21
N GLY A 627 -4.29 -15.87 -10.41
CA GLY A 627 -5.66 -15.89 -9.87
C GLY A 627 -6.74 -15.50 -10.88
N VAL A 628 -8.00 -15.36 -10.43
CA VAL A 628 -9.14 -14.97 -11.28
C VAL A 628 -9.17 -13.45 -11.52
N ASP A 629 -8.17 -12.97 -12.23
CA ASP A 629 -7.92 -11.55 -12.51
C ASP A 629 -8.75 -10.98 -13.68
N PHE A 630 -8.38 -9.79 -14.15
CA PHE A 630 -9.04 -9.11 -15.27
C PHE A 630 -8.70 -9.72 -16.64
N GLU A 631 -7.49 -10.25 -16.85
CA GLU A 631 -7.09 -10.85 -18.13
C GLU A 631 -7.87 -12.14 -18.39
N ILE A 632 -7.95 -13.04 -17.41
CA ILE A 632 -8.69 -14.29 -17.57
C ILE A 632 -10.20 -14.07 -17.74
N LYS A 633 -10.76 -13.04 -17.08
CA LYS A 633 -12.14 -12.59 -17.32
C LYS A 633 -12.33 -12.08 -18.74
N ASN A 634 -11.39 -11.30 -19.29
CA ASN A 634 -11.45 -10.88 -20.69
C ASN A 634 -11.35 -12.06 -21.67
N HIS A 635 -10.52 -13.06 -21.38
CA HIS A 635 -10.45 -14.29 -22.18
C HIS A 635 -11.79 -15.03 -22.17
N ALA A 636 -12.43 -15.20 -21.02
CA ALA A 636 -13.76 -15.84 -20.92
C ALA A 636 -14.86 -15.03 -21.65
N VAL A 637 -14.86 -13.69 -21.52
CA VAL A 637 -15.79 -12.83 -22.28
C VAL A 637 -15.56 -12.98 -23.79
N LYS A 638 -14.30 -12.93 -24.25
CA LYS A 638 -13.96 -13.12 -25.66
C LYS A 638 -14.43 -14.48 -26.16
N ILE A 639 -14.14 -15.56 -25.42
CA ILE A 639 -14.61 -16.92 -25.72
C ILE A 639 -16.14 -16.97 -25.85
N SER A 640 -16.87 -16.34 -24.94
CA SER A 640 -18.35 -16.30 -25.00
C SER A 640 -18.90 -15.58 -26.25
N GLN A 641 -18.09 -14.75 -26.90
CA GLN A 641 -18.42 -13.98 -28.10
C GLN A 641 -17.89 -14.61 -29.41
N LEU A 642 -17.11 -15.70 -29.36
CA LEU A 642 -16.60 -16.36 -30.56
C LEU A 642 -17.69 -17.16 -31.30
N GLY A 643 -17.83 -16.92 -32.61
CA GLY A 643 -18.75 -17.65 -33.48
C GLY A 643 -20.21 -17.51 -33.07
N THR A 644 -20.88 -18.64 -32.81
CA THR A 644 -22.26 -18.66 -32.29
C THR A 644 -22.36 -18.27 -30.81
N GLY A 645 -21.23 -18.22 -30.11
CA GLY A 645 -21.10 -18.02 -28.67
C GLY A 645 -20.95 -19.33 -27.89
N PHE A 646 -20.08 -19.32 -26.88
CA PHE A 646 -19.84 -20.41 -25.93
C PHE A 646 -20.32 -20.01 -24.52
N LYS A 647 -20.51 -20.99 -23.63
CA LYS A 647 -20.75 -20.76 -22.20
C LYS A 647 -19.45 -20.94 -21.43
N ALA A 648 -18.79 -19.84 -21.07
CA ALA A 648 -17.51 -19.85 -20.39
C ALA A 648 -17.68 -19.87 -18.86
N LEU A 649 -16.88 -20.69 -18.17
CA LEU A 649 -16.86 -20.81 -16.71
C LEU A 649 -15.43 -20.76 -16.20
N ILE A 650 -15.13 -19.81 -15.31
CA ILE A 650 -13.82 -19.68 -14.65
C ILE A 650 -13.94 -20.23 -13.22
N PRO A 651 -13.30 -21.36 -12.88
CA PRO A 651 -13.20 -21.83 -11.49
C PRO A 651 -12.14 -21.03 -10.73
N ASP A 652 -12.44 -20.62 -9.50
CA ASP A 652 -11.47 -19.95 -8.63
C ASP A 652 -10.60 -20.97 -7.89
N LEU A 653 -9.47 -21.31 -8.50
CA LEU A 653 -8.52 -22.31 -7.99
C LEU A 653 -7.76 -21.81 -6.75
N TYR A 654 -7.76 -20.51 -6.48
CA TYR A 654 -7.08 -19.89 -5.34
C TYR A 654 -8.01 -19.37 -4.24
N ARG A 655 -9.31 -19.64 -4.34
CA ARG A 655 -10.34 -19.31 -3.35
C ARG A 655 -10.38 -17.81 -3.03
N GLY A 656 -10.39 -16.98 -4.07
CA GLY A 656 -10.50 -15.53 -4.00
C GLY A 656 -9.17 -14.77 -3.96
N LYS A 657 -8.03 -15.46 -3.88
CA LYS A 657 -6.71 -14.82 -3.89
C LYS A 657 -6.26 -14.49 -5.32
N VAL A 658 -5.67 -13.32 -5.49
CA VAL A 658 -5.08 -12.83 -6.75
C VAL A 658 -3.71 -12.25 -6.43
N GLY A 659 -2.66 -12.72 -7.10
CA GLY A 659 -1.28 -12.26 -6.90
C GLY A 659 -1.06 -10.85 -7.45
N LEU A 660 -0.54 -9.96 -6.61
CA LEU A 660 -0.26 -8.56 -6.95
C LEU A 660 1.09 -8.40 -7.65
N ASP A 661 2.07 -9.24 -7.32
CA ASP A 661 3.38 -9.30 -7.97
C ASP A 661 3.89 -10.74 -8.22
N VAL A 662 5.07 -10.84 -8.84
CA VAL A 662 5.67 -12.11 -9.27
C VAL A 662 5.99 -13.04 -8.08
N ALA A 663 6.34 -12.49 -6.91
CA ALA A 663 6.65 -13.31 -5.73
C ALA A 663 5.37 -13.90 -5.11
N GLU A 664 4.28 -13.11 -5.05
CA GLU A 664 2.98 -13.62 -4.62
C GLU A 664 2.41 -14.65 -5.61
N ALA A 665 2.52 -14.41 -6.92
CA ALA A 665 2.05 -15.35 -7.94
C ALA A 665 2.82 -16.68 -7.90
N GLN A 666 4.14 -16.63 -7.69
CA GLN A 666 4.96 -17.81 -7.47
C GLN A 666 4.51 -18.55 -6.21
N HIS A 667 4.35 -17.86 -5.07
CA HIS A 667 3.91 -18.47 -3.81
C HIS A 667 2.51 -19.10 -3.91
N LEU A 668 1.58 -18.49 -4.66
CA LEU A 668 0.25 -19.07 -4.92
C LEU A 668 0.32 -20.33 -5.79
N MET A 669 1.23 -20.38 -6.77
CA MET A 669 1.42 -21.54 -7.65
C MET A 669 2.16 -22.69 -6.94
N ASP A 670 3.16 -22.37 -6.12
CA ASP A 670 3.87 -23.33 -5.27
C ASP A 670 2.95 -23.96 -4.21
N GLY A 671 1.99 -23.17 -3.70
CA GLY A 671 0.96 -23.62 -2.76
C GLY A 671 -0.28 -24.28 -3.39
N LEU A 672 -0.33 -24.47 -4.72
CA LEU A 672 -1.49 -25.06 -5.38
C LEU A 672 -1.56 -26.57 -5.18
N ASP A 673 -2.71 -27.06 -4.68
CA ASP A 673 -3.07 -28.49 -4.80
C ASP A 673 -3.45 -28.80 -6.25
N TRP A 674 -2.48 -29.23 -7.06
CA TRP A 674 -2.67 -29.56 -8.47
C TRP A 674 -3.65 -30.72 -8.69
N GLN A 675 -3.72 -31.70 -7.79
CA GLN A 675 -4.67 -32.81 -7.89
C GLN A 675 -6.08 -32.35 -7.51
N GLY A 676 -6.21 -31.50 -6.49
CA GLY A 676 -7.45 -30.80 -6.15
C GLY A 676 -7.95 -29.91 -7.30
N ALA A 677 -7.06 -29.17 -7.97
CA ALA A 677 -7.40 -28.34 -9.12
C ALA A 677 -7.97 -29.18 -10.27
N VAL A 678 -7.43 -30.37 -10.56
CA VAL A 678 -8.00 -31.31 -11.55
C VAL A 678 -9.41 -31.76 -11.15
N LYS A 679 -9.67 -31.98 -9.85
CA LYS A 679 -11.03 -32.28 -9.38
C LYS A 679 -11.97 -31.07 -9.49
N ASP A 680 -11.51 -29.85 -9.23
CA ASP A 680 -12.29 -28.61 -9.41
C ASP A 680 -12.67 -28.42 -10.90
N ILE A 681 -11.75 -28.74 -11.82
CA ILE A 681 -12.00 -28.75 -13.27
C ILE A 681 -13.09 -29.75 -13.62
N ARG A 682 -13.01 -30.99 -13.11
CA ARG A 682 -14.03 -32.01 -13.33
C ARG A 682 -15.40 -31.61 -12.76
N ALA A 683 -15.44 -31.03 -11.57
CA ALA A 683 -16.67 -30.49 -10.98
C ALA A 683 -17.26 -29.35 -11.83
N SER A 684 -16.41 -28.49 -12.40
CA SER A 684 -16.80 -27.41 -13.31
C SER A 684 -17.38 -27.91 -14.64
N ILE A 685 -16.78 -28.97 -15.21
CA ILE A 685 -17.30 -29.66 -16.41
C ILE A 685 -18.68 -30.26 -16.12
N ASN A 686 -18.82 -30.98 -15.01
CA ASN A 686 -20.07 -31.59 -14.60
C ASN A 686 -21.16 -30.55 -14.34
N TRP A 687 -20.79 -29.40 -13.74
CA TRP A 687 -21.70 -28.27 -13.57
C TRP A 687 -22.18 -27.71 -14.91
N LEU A 688 -21.28 -27.48 -15.87
CA LEU A 688 -21.65 -27.02 -17.22
C LEU A 688 -22.58 -28.01 -17.93
N LYS A 689 -22.29 -29.32 -17.86
CA LYS A 689 -23.15 -30.38 -18.45
C LYS A 689 -24.53 -30.43 -17.79
N ALA A 690 -24.60 -30.28 -16.47
CA ALA A 690 -25.87 -30.18 -15.74
C ALA A 690 -26.65 -28.88 -16.02
N ASN A 691 -25.99 -27.83 -16.51
CA ASN A 691 -26.57 -26.52 -16.81
C ASN A 691 -26.54 -26.23 -18.33
N GLY A 692 -26.95 -27.21 -19.14
CA GLY A 692 -27.31 -27.03 -20.56
C GLY A 692 -26.20 -27.33 -21.59
N SER A 693 -24.92 -27.32 -21.21
CA SER A 693 -23.82 -27.52 -22.17
C SER A 693 -23.62 -29.00 -22.52
N LYS A 694 -24.18 -29.46 -23.65
CA LYS A 694 -24.07 -30.87 -24.12
C LYS A 694 -22.63 -31.40 -24.18
N LYS A 695 -21.72 -30.57 -24.68
CA LYS A 695 -20.28 -30.82 -24.73
C LYS A 695 -19.53 -29.72 -23.99
N VAL A 696 -18.42 -30.06 -23.36
CA VAL A 696 -17.60 -29.14 -22.59
C VAL A 696 -16.11 -29.33 -22.87
N GLY A 697 -15.46 -28.27 -23.30
CA GLY A 697 -14.00 -28.21 -23.43
C GLY A 697 -13.32 -27.55 -22.23
N VAL A 698 -12.00 -27.70 -22.15
CA VAL A 698 -11.15 -26.99 -21.17
C VAL A 698 -10.12 -26.16 -21.93
N THR A 699 -9.89 -24.94 -21.48
CA THR A 699 -8.79 -24.09 -21.94
C THR A 699 -8.13 -23.36 -20.79
N GLY A 700 -6.86 -23.02 -20.94
CA GLY A 700 -6.13 -22.31 -19.91
C GLY A 700 -4.78 -21.80 -20.37
N PHE A 701 -4.22 -20.92 -19.55
CA PHE A 701 -3.05 -20.11 -19.86
C PHE A 701 -1.98 -20.30 -18.77
N CYS A 702 -0.70 -20.43 -19.15
CA CYS A 702 0.41 -20.67 -18.22
C CYS A 702 0.13 -21.93 -17.36
N MET A 703 0.06 -21.79 -16.03
CA MET A 703 -0.42 -22.80 -15.08
C MET A 703 -1.73 -23.48 -15.51
N GLY A 704 -2.70 -22.70 -15.98
CA GLY A 704 -3.96 -23.19 -16.52
C GLY A 704 -3.78 -23.97 -17.83
N GLY A 705 -2.74 -23.69 -18.62
CA GLY A 705 -2.40 -24.45 -19.83
C GLY A 705 -1.91 -25.86 -19.49
N ALA A 706 -1.03 -25.98 -18.49
CA ALA A 706 -0.59 -27.26 -17.95
C ALA A 706 -1.76 -28.08 -17.37
N LEU A 707 -2.63 -27.45 -16.57
CA LEU A 707 -3.87 -28.07 -16.06
C LEU A 707 -4.83 -28.49 -17.19
N SER A 708 -4.91 -27.74 -18.28
CA SER A 708 -5.75 -28.07 -19.43
C SER A 708 -5.29 -29.37 -20.09
N ILE A 709 -3.98 -29.54 -20.32
CA ILE A 709 -3.42 -30.80 -20.84
C ILE A 709 -3.63 -31.94 -19.84
N ALA A 710 -3.40 -31.71 -18.54
CA ALA A 710 -3.66 -32.72 -17.51
C ALA A 710 -5.13 -33.19 -17.51
N SER A 711 -6.08 -32.28 -17.76
CA SER A 711 -7.50 -32.64 -17.86
C SER A 711 -7.79 -33.62 -19.00
N SER A 712 -7.08 -33.55 -20.15
CA SER A 712 -7.24 -34.49 -21.26
C SER A 712 -6.90 -35.95 -20.90
N VAL A 713 -6.10 -36.16 -19.85
CA VAL A 713 -5.66 -37.48 -19.35
C VAL A 713 -6.55 -37.94 -18.19
N LEU A 714 -6.78 -37.04 -17.24
CA LEU A 714 -7.35 -37.34 -15.91
C LEU A 714 -8.86 -37.15 -15.81
N VAL A 715 -9.50 -36.42 -16.75
CA VAL A 715 -10.92 -36.08 -16.68
C VAL A 715 -11.67 -36.70 -17.87
N PRO A 716 -12.30 -37.89 -17.73
CA PRO A 716 -12.98 -38.57 -18.82
C PRO A 716 -14.14 -37.78 -19.45
N GLU A 717 -14.68 -36.79 -18.75
CA GLU A 717 -15.81 -35.99 -19.20
C GLU A 717 -15.42 -34.81 -20.12
N VAL A 718 -14.14 -34.54 -20.39
CA VAL A 718 -13.74 -33.44 -21.27
C VAL A 718 -13.83 -33.82 -22.75
N ASP A 719 -14.51 -32.98 -23.55
CA ASP A 719 -14.75 -33.25 -24.98
C ASP A 719 -13.63 -32.72 -25.90
N ALA A 720 -12.90 -31.68 -25.48
CA ALA A 720 -11.72 -31.12 -26.16
C ALA A 720 -10.88 -30.22 -25.25
N VAL A 721 -9.59 -30.10 -25.55
CA VAL A 721 -8.64 -29.27 -24.80
C VAL A 721 -7.89 -28.31 -25.73
N VAL A 722 -7.71 -27.05 -25.28
CA VAL A 722 -6.74 -26.12 -25.86
C VAL A 722 -5.84 -25.53 -24.77
N ALA A 723 -4.53 -25.62 -24.91
CA ALA A 723 -3.57 -25.14 -23.92
C ALA A 723 -2.69 -24.00 -24.47
N PHE A 724 -2.47 -22.97 -23.65
CA PHE A 724 -1.57 -21.87 -23.96
C PHE A 724 -0.38 -21.86 -23.01
N TYR A 725 0.83 -22.06 -23.57
CA TYR A 725 2.15 -21.91 -22.92
C TYR A 725 2.24 -22.55 -21.53
N GLY A 726 1.95 -23.85 -21.43
CA GLY A 726 2.21 -24.64 -20.23
C GLY A 726 2.07 -26.14 -20.48
N VAL A 727 2.99 -26.93 -19.93
CA VAL A 727 3.04 -28.40 -20.00
C VAL A 727 2.99 -28.95 -18.57
N PRO A 728 2.16 -29.98 -18.28
CA PRO A 728 2.09 -30.57 -16.95
C PRO A 728 3.36 -31.37 -16.63
N SER A 729 3.71 -31.44 -15.34
CA SER A 729 4.75 -32.36 -14.87
C SER A 729 4.31 -33.81 -15.11
N SER A 730 5.28 -34.70 -15.32
CA SER A 730 5.02 -36.15 -15.46
C SER A 730 4.44 -36.80 -14.21
N GLU A 731 4.58 -36.14 -13.05
CA GLU A 731 3.97 -36.57 -11.77
C GLU A 731 2.47 -36.25 -11.72
N LEU A 732 2.03 -35.18 -12.38
CA LEU A 732 0.61 -34.81 -12.46
C LEU A 732 -0.12 -35.64 -13.51
N ALA A 733 0.38 -35.62 -14.76
CA ALA A 733 -0.25 -36.32 -15.88
C ALA A 733 0.77 -36.57 -17.00
N ASP A 734 0.69 -37.74 -17.65
CA ASP A 734 1.48 -38.03 -18.84
C ASP A 734 0.63 -37.81 -20.12
N PRO A 735 0.95 -36.81 -20.97
CA PRO A 735 0.18 -36.54 -22.20
C PRO A 735 0.09 -37.71 -23.19
N ALA A 736 0.97 -38.72 -23.09
CA ALA A 736 0.87 -39.96 -23.86
C ALA A 736 -0.35 -40.83 -23.48
N GLN A 737 -1.07 -40.47 -22.41
CA GLN A 737 -2.32 -41.10 -21.97
C GLN A 737 -3.55 -40.20 -22.17
N ALA A 738 -3.44 -39.15 -22.99
CA ALA A 738 -4.56 -38.27 -23.33
C ALA A 738 -5.70 -39.06 -24.00
N LYS A 739 -6.95 -38.70 -23.66
CA LYS A 739 -8.19 -39.34 -24.14
C LYS A 739 -9.08 -38.38 -24.94
N ALA A 740 -8.86 -37.08 -24.79
CA ALA A 740 -9.54 -36.03 -25.53
C ALA A 740 -8.61 -35.33 -26.54
N PRO A 741 -9.13 -34.73 -27.63
CA PRO A 741 -8.34 -33.97 -28.57
C PRO A 741 -7.61 -32.77 -27.92
N VAL A 742 -6.33 -32.57 -28.22
CA VAL A 742 -5.49 -31.52 -27.61
C VAL A 742 -4.86 -30.59 -28.67
N GLN A 743 -5.19 -29.30 -28.64
CA GLN A 743 -4.42 -28.26 -29.34
C GLN A 743 -3.55 -27.49 -28.33
N ALA A 744 -2.31 -27.13 -28.69
CA ALA A 744 -1.41 -26.39 -27.80
C ALA A 744 -0.66 -25.26 -28.53
N HIS A 745 -0.38 -24.16 -27.83
CA HIS A 745 0.20 -22.94 -28.39
C HIS A 745 1.39 -22.44 -27.54
N PHE A 746 2.57 -22.27 -28.14
CA PHE A 746 3.81 -21.88 -27.46
C PHE A 746 4.55 -20.75 -28.19
N GLY A 747 5.26 -19.89 -27.44
CA GLY A 747 6.14 -18.88 -28.03
C GLY A 747 7.51 -19.44 -28.40
N GLU A 748 8.09 -19.01 -29.51
CA GLU A 748 9.48 -19.34 -29.87
C GLU A 748 10.50 -18.76 -28.86
N LEU A 749 10.20 -17.59 -28.27
CA LEU A 749 11.02 -16.88 -27.29
C LEU A 749 10.64 -17.20 -25.84
N ASP A 750 9.88 -18.28 -25.61
CA ASP A 750 9.50 -18.75 -24.29
C ASP A 750 10.70 -19.45 -23.61
N ASN A 751 11.15 -18.90 -22.48
CA ASN A 751 12.37 -19.33 -21.79
C ASN A 751 12.09 -20.12 -20.49
N PHE A 752 10.84 -20.51 -20.22
CA PHE A 752 10.50 -21.33 -19.04
C PHE A 752 10.80 -22.80 -19.33
N VAL A 753 12.08 -23.16 -19.14
CA VAL A 753 12.66 -24.49 -19.43
C VAL A 753 11.88 -25.61 -18.76
N GLY A 754 11.44 -26.59 -19.55
CA GLY A 754 10.69 -27.75 -19.09
C GLY A 754 9.20 -27.51 -18.86
N PHE A 755 8.73 -26.26 -18.97
CA PHE A 755 7.32 -25.90 -18.76
C PHE A 755 6.64 -25.36 -20.01
N SER A 756 7.28 -24.45 -20.74
CA SER A 756 6.69 -23.84 -21.96
C SER A 756 7.71 -23.46 -23.03
N ASP A 757 8.99 -23.77 -22.84
CA ASP A 757 10.01 -23.60 -23.88
C ASP A 757 9.78 -24.53 -25.09
N VAL A 758 10.45 -24.20 -26.20
CA VAL A 758 10.34 -24.96 -27.47
C VAL A 758 10.68 -26.44 -27.33
N THR A 759 11.55 -26.82 -26.38
CA THR A 759 11.88 -28.23 -26.10
C THR A 759 10.71 -28.95 -25.43
N ALA A 760 10.09 -28.32 -24.42
CA ALA A 760 8.88 -28.84 -23.78
C ALA A 760 7.71 -28.97 -24.78
N ALA A 761 7.53 -27.98 -25.67
CA ALA A 761 6.51 -28.01 -26.71
C ALA A 761 6.68 -29.21 -27.68
N LYS A 762 7.91 -29.46 -28.15
CA LYS A 762 8.21 -30.60 -29.04
C LYS A 762 8.10 -31.95 -28.31
N ALA A 763 8.50 -32.01 -27.05
CA ALA A 763 8.33 -33.21 -26.23
C ALA A 763 6.84 -33.53 -25.97
N LEU A 764 6.00 -32.51 -25.80
CA LEU A 764 4.55 -32.66 -25.73
C LEU A 764 3.97 -33.22 -27.05
N GLU A 765 4.43 -32.72 -28.20
CA GLU A 765 3.95 -33.18 -29.51
C GLU A 765 4.20 -34.68 -29.72
N GLU A 766 5.42 -35.17 -29.47
CA GLU A 766 5.73 -36.61 -29.59
C GLU A 766 4.96 -37.47 -28.56
N LYS A 767 4.64 -36.93 -27.38
CA LYS A 767 3.75 -37.61 -26.41
C LYS A 767 2.30 -37.68 -26.90
N LEU A 768 1.73 -36.58 -27.40
CA LEU A 768 0.36 -36.55 -27.94
C LEU A 768 0.20 -37.44 -29.18
N LYS A 769 1.27 -37.58 -29.98
CA LYS A 769 1.36 -38.55 -31.07
C LYS A 769 1.33 -40.00 -30.60
N ALA A 770 1.89 -40.30 -29.42
CA ALA A 770 1.83 -41.64 -28.82
C ALA A 770 0.45 -41.99 -28.22
N SER A 771 -0.36 -41.01 -27.80
CA SER A 771 -1.71 -41.27 -27.28
C SER A 771 -2.75 -41.58 -28.37
N GLY A 772 -2.46 -41.20 -29.61
CA GLY A 772 -3.34 -41.44 -30.76
C GLY A 772 -4.58 -40.54 -30.85
N VAL A 773 -4.74 -39.56 -29.95
CA VAL A 773 -5.80 -38.55 -30.06
C VAL A 773 -5.49 -37.54 -31.17
N PRO A 774 -6.50 -36.89 -31.77
CA PRO A 774 -6.28 -35.75 -32.64
C PRO A 774 -5.55 -34.64 -31.87
N HIS A 775 -4.41 -34.18 -32.39
CA HIS A 775 -3.60 -33.16 -31.74
C HIS A 775 -3.01 -32.17 -32.74
N GLU A 776 -2.72 -30.96 -32.26
CA GLU A 776 -2.01 -29.91 -33.01
C GLU A 776 -1.13 -29.10 -32.03
N VAL A 777 0.19 -29.05 -32.24
CA VAL A 777 1.10 -28.20 -31.45
C VAL A 777 1.63 -27.06 -32.33
N HIS A 778 1.42 -25.83 -31.89
CA HIS A 778 1.74 -24.62 -32.65
C HIS A 778 2.79 -23.77 -31.93
N ILE A 779 3.95 -23.57 -32.55
CA ILE A 779 4.99 -22.64 -32.08
C ILE A 779 4.89 -21.33 -32.88
N TYR A 780 4.91 -20.20 -32.19
CA TYR A 780 4.73 -18.86 -32.76
C TYR A 780 6.07 -18.10 -32.80
N PRO A 781 6.63 -17.84 -34.00
CA PRO A 781 7.90 -17.12 -34.13
C PRO A 781 7.86 -15.75 -33.46
N GLY A 782 8.97 -15.34 -32.85
CA GLY A 782 9.10 -14.03 -32.19
C GLY A 782 8.17 -13.76 -31.00
N SER A 783 7.30 -14.69 -30.63
CA SER A 783 6.39 -14.58 -29.47
C SER A 783 7.04 -15.21 -28.23
N ALA A 784 6.83 -14.64 -27.05
CA ALA A 784 7.37 -15.15 -25.79
C ALA A 784 6.28 -15.77 -24.90
N HIS A 785 6.60 -16.05 -23.63
CA HIS A 785 5.60 -16.50 -22.67
C HIS A 785 4.46 -15.49 -22.50
N ALA A 786 3.27 -15.97 -22.14
CA ALA A 786 2.08 -15.12 -21.96
C ALA A 786 1.66 -14.30 -23.20
N PHE A 787 2.06 -14.68 -24.43
CA PHE A 787 1.87 -13.84 -25.62
C PHE A 787 0.42 -13.41 -25.90
N MET A 788 -0.55 -14.20 -25.44
CA MET A 788 -1.99 -13.96 -25.55
C MET A 788 -2.50 -12.81 -24.68
N ASN A 789 -1.80 -12.44 -23.61
CA ASN A 789 -2.26 -11.43 -22.67
C ASN A 789 -2.09 -10.04 -23.27
N ARG A 790 -3.22 -9.34 -23.47
CA ARG A 790 -3.31 -8.08 -24.20
C ARG A 790 -4.12 -7.00 -23.47
N SER A 791 -4.60 -7.25 -22.25
CA SER A 791 -5.09 -6.16 -21.39
C SER A 791 -3.94 -5.21 -20.99
N PRO A 792 -4.23 -3.95 -20.59
CA PRO A 792 -3.20 -3.03 -20.11
C PRO A 792 -2.37 -3.58 -18.94
N GLU A 793 -2.98 -4.40 -18.06
CA GLU A 793 -2.30 -5.04 -16.94
C GLU A 793 -1.46 -6.24 -17.36
N GLY A 794 -1.98 -7.08 -18.27
CA GLY A 794 -1.25 -8.21 -18.84
C GLY A 794 0.02 -7.76 -19.59
N ILE A 795 -0.10 -6.74 -20.45
CA ILE A 795 1.05 -6.14 -21.15
C ILE A 795 2.06 -5.56 -20.16
N LYS A 796 1.59 -4.89 -19.08
CA LYS A 796 2.45 -4.34 -18.02
C LYS A 796 3.19 -5.45 -17.26
N ARG A 797 2.52 -6.54 -16.87
CA ARG A 797 3.13 -7.69 -16.19
C ARG A 797 4.17 -8.37 -17.07
N ARG A 798 3.85 -8.62 -18.34
CA ARG A 798 4.79 -9.18 -19.33
C ARG A 798 6.06 -8.33 -19.49
N LYS A 799 5.91 -7.01 -19.69
CA LYS A 799 7.05 -6.08 -19.72
C LYS A 799 7.85 -6.07 -18.42
N GLY A 800 7.19 -6.27 -17.26
CA GLY A 800 7.84 -6.47 -15.97
C GLY A 800 8.69 -7.74 -15.88
N MET A 801 8.27 -8.82 -16.56
CA MET A 801 8.98 -10.10 -16.68
C MET A 801 10.02 -10.12 -17.82
N GLY A 802 10.25 -9.01 -18.53
CA GLY A 802 11.16 -8.94 -19.67
C GLY A 802 10.59 -9.47 -21.00
N LEU A 803 9.30 -9.78 -21.03
CA LEU A 803 8.57 -10.31 -22.20
C LEU A 803 7.96 -9.13 -22.97
N SER A 804 8.67 -8.61 -23.97
CA SER A 804 8.32 -7.37 -24.68
C SER A 804 7.80 -7.58 -26.11
N ASP A 805 7.31 -8.76 -26.43
CA ASP A 805 6.81 -9.16 -27.76
C ASP A 805 5.37 -8.68 -28.02
N GLU A 806 5.19 -7.91 -29.08
CA GLU A 806 3.91 -7.29 -29.46
C GLU A 806 3.47 -7.72 -30.87
N ASP A 807 3.50 -9.03 -31.14
CA ASP A 807 2.90 -9.61 -32.35
C ASP A 807 1.38 -9.87 -32.16
N ASP A 808 0.55 -8.96 -32.65
CA ASP A 808 -0.90 -9.17 -32.67
C ASP A 808 -1.35 -10.17 -33.74
N ALA A 809 -0.58 -10.40 -34.80
CA ALA A 809 -0.91 -11.40 -35.81
C ALA A 809 -0.80 -12.82 -35.23
N ALA A 810 0.23 -13.10 -34.42
CA ALA A 810 0.35 -14.33 -33.65
C ALA A 810 -0.87 -14.57 -32.74
N VAL A 811 -1.32 -13.53 -32.02
CA VAL A 811 -2.48 -13.61 -31.13
C VAL A 811 -3.79 -13.85 -31.90
N GLN A 812 -4.02 -13.15 -33.02
CA GLN A 812 -5.23 -13.38 -33.82
C GLN A 812 -5.22 -14.78 -34.48
N LEU A 813 -4.05 -15.26 -34.94
CA LEU A 813 -3.89 -16.61 -35.48
C LEU A 813 -4.15 -17.68 -34.41
N ALA A 814 -3.69 -17.47 -33.18
CA ALA A 814 -3.96 -18.34 -32.04
C ALA A 814 -5.45 -18.38 -31.68
N TRP A 815 -6.13 -17.23 -31.60
CA TRP A 815 -7.58 -17.18 -31.39
C TRP A 815 -8.38 -17.82 -32.54
N SER A 816 -7.93 -17.69 -33.79
CA SER A 816 -8.56 -18.33 -34.95
C SER A 816 -8.44 -19.86 -34.90
N ARG A 817 -7.26 -20.38 -34.55
CA ARG A 817 -7.02 -21.82 -34.33
C ARG A 817 -7.86 -22.37 -33.18
N PHE A 818 -7.85 -21.68 -32.03
CA PHE A 818 -8.69 -22.00 -30.87
C PHE A 818 -10.17 -22.10 -31.25
N GLN A 819 -10.70 -21.09 -31.97
CA GLN A 819 -12.09 -21.09 -32.39
C GLN A 819 -12.40 -22.27 -33.32
N SER A 820 -11.53 -22.53 -34.31
CA SER A 820 -11.69 -23.66 -35.23
C SER A 820 -11.71 -25.00 -34.50
N TRP A 821 -10.83 -25.19 -33.52
CA TRP A 821 -10.72 -26.39 -32.71
C TRP A 821 -11.95 -26.60 -31.81
N MET A 822 -12.30 -25.59 -31.00
CA MET A 822 -13.44 -25.67 -30.09
C MET A 822 -14.76 -25.82 -30.84
N THR A 823 -14.96 -25.14 -31.97
CA THR A 823 -16.13 -25.36 -32.83
C THR A 823 -16.12 -26.79 -33.41
N ARG A 824 -15.00 -27.30 -33.92
CA ARG A 824 -14.91 -28.65 -34.50
C ARG A 824 -15.35 -29.75 -33.52
N TYR A 825 -14.92 -29.66 -32.26
CA TYR A 825 -15.16 -30.72 -31.28
C TYR A 825 -16.38 -30.48 -30.38
N LEU A 826 -16.71 -29.24 -30.03
CA LEU A 826 -17.82 -28.92 -29.11
C LEU A 826 -19.15 -28.60 -29.80
N SER A 827 -19.16 -28.29 -31.11
CA SER A 827 -20.43 -28.24 -31.85
C SER A 827 -21.00 -29.67 -32.01
N SER A 828 -22.28 -29.81 -31.68
CA SER A 828 -23.06 -31.06 -31.76
C SER A 828 -24.51 -30.76 -32.14
#